data_AF-A0A815G2Y9-F1
#
_entry.id   AF-A0A815G2Y9-F1
#
_cell.length_a   1.000
_cell.length_b   1.000
_cell.length_c   1.000
_cell.angle_alpha   90.00
_cell.angle_beta   90.00
_cell.angle_gamma   90.00
#
_symmetry.space_group_name_H-M   'P 1'
#
loop_
_entity.id
_entity.type
_entity.pdbx_description
1 polymer ?
#
loop_
_entity_poly.entity_id
_entity_poly.type
_entity_poly.pdbx_seq_one_letter_code
_entity_poly.pdbx_strand_id
1 'polypeptide(L)'
;MASNSSGGENDSQANSVIAKDPRTSLSPSQGEPGEEMIETQSTVELSSQQKDPADAKMQPITKETPIEENCTEGELSHEEIKHEDGSHAEETIQSSKKFMAIEIECNHLTATQAERIVDASKRNITFIKLKLEHNRLTDAMTKRIAYILKNITTFKTLIFEHNNPLTTAGAQHIADALKQNTTITTIKMIMNQGPGAEALSIVDGLKQNRTLTTLYIEYESLTDTGANRIAEVLKQNTTLTTLSLRQNELGERAMQHIAEGLKQNNSLTTLEISWSKITNTGAQHIGYALKHNKTLAKLDISTNKITGIGAQHIADGLKQNTTLTELDISQNKISDTGVQYIGDALKHNKALTKLNISSNEITATGAQHIADGLKQNTTLVELHISRNKIINAGAQNIADALKHNNALRKLDISTNEIADAGAQHLGDALKHNKTLTILNIGNNQITECGAQNIADALKQNKALTLLHIQYIQLKDVGAQYLADALRENTALRTLNIYKTEITDIGIQYIATALEQNTTIVELQISNENVGEDLRQKIKEFIDRNRKKSNWALPQTVTDEYTYFDYSKTLATTNDSNIDWRCIWWARDGVIVAGGNGSGNGSGNGLKQLSHPYGMYLDDDSQCIYIADYGNNRIVEWKLGDESGRVVAGGNGKGSRLDQLDRPTDVIVDKETDSLIICDWKNRRVMRWPRRNGISGEIIIKNIDCFGLAMDAQRFLYISGEDRVTRYRMGDTNGIVVAGGHGHGNRLNQLYWASYVVVDRDQSVYVSDFANHRVMKWMKDSKEGIVVAGGTREGGLDEFRYGRGNAPNQVYWPRGLFVDPFDNVYVVSSWSHRVMLWRNEASQGEVVAGKDGHESQANPMHGPEGLAFDRKGNLYVVDQWNDRVLRFSVKP
;
A
#
# COMPACT_ATOMS: atom_id res chain seq x y z
N MET A 1 -20.80 -35.83 -69.23
CA MET A 1 -20.22 -34.75 -70.07
C MET A 1 -21.32 -33.74 -70.31
N ALA A 2 -20.99 -32.44 -70.44
CA ALA A 2 -21.97 -31.33 -70.41
C ALA A 2 -22.73 -31.27 -69.05
N SER A 3 -23.57 -30.28 -68.72
CA SER A 3 -23.94 -28.98 -69.34
C SER A 3 -24.68 -28.11 -68.32
N ASN A 4 -24.71 -26.78 -68.53
CA ASN A 4 -25.79 -25.86 -68.07
C ASN A 4 -26.01 -25.71 -66.54
N SER A 5 -26.85 -24.81 -66.03
CA SER A 5 -27.19 -23.39 -66.38
C SER A 5 -28.04 -22.80 -65.24
N SER A 6 -28.19 -21.46 -65.17
CA SER A 6 -29.29 -20.73 -64.48
C SER A 6 -29.45 -20.94 -62.95
N GLY A 7 -29.97 -20.01 -62.15
CA GLY A 7 -30.61 -18.72 -62.42
C GLY A 7 -32.13 -18.79 -62.27
N GLY A 8 -32.70 -18.09 -61.29
CA GLY A 8 -34.17 -18.02 -61.09
C GLY A 8 -34.56 -17.44 -59.73
N GLU A 9 -35.49 -16.49 -59.74
CA GLU A 9 -36.17 -15.92 -58.56
C GLU A 9 -37.60 -16.48 -58.44
N ASN A 10 -38.24 -16.24 -57.29
CA ASN A 10 -39.68 -16.45 -57.03
C ASN A 10 -40.11 -17.95 -56.89
N ASP A 11 -41.22 -18.30 -56.23
CA ASP A 11 -42.40 -17.48 -55.96
C ASP A 11 -43.24 -17.91 -54.71
N SER A 12 -43.85 -16.91 -54.05
CA SER A 12 -45.11 -16.88 -53.27
C SER A 12 -45.47 -17.87 -52.11
N GLN A 13 -46.44 -17.42 -51.29
CA GLN A 13 -47.29 -18.15 -50.30
C GLN A 13 -46.60 -18.65 -49.00
N ALA A 14 -47.19 -18.53 -47.78
CA ALA A 14 -48.34 -17.76 -47.27
C ALA A 14 -48.12 -17.49 -45.75
N ASN A 15 -48.65 -16.44 -45.10
CA ASN A 15 -50.05 -16.32 -44.62
C ASN A 15 -50.39 -14.91 -44.12
N SER A 16 -51.68 -14.56 -44.09
CA SER A 16 -52.30 -13.45 -43.34
C SER A 16 -52.26 -13.69 -41.81
N VAL A 17 -52.20 -12.72 -40.87
CA VAL A 17 -52.85 -11.39 -40.70
C VAL A 17 -54.32 -11.49 -40.22
N ILE A 18 -54.76 -10.53 -39.37
CA ILE A 18 -56.10 -10.32 -38.71
C ILE A 18 -56.27 -11.04 -37.33
N ALA A 19 -56.76 -10.44 -36.22
CA ALA A 19 -56.87 -9.04 -35.77
C ALA A 19 -57.21 -8.87 -34.25
N LYS A 20 -56.79 -7.71 -33.69
CA LYS A 20 -57.38 -6.79 -32.66
C LYS A 20 -58.67 -7.19 -31.89
N ASP A 21 -58.72 -7.10 -30.53
CA ASP A 21 -59.19 -5.95 -29.65
C ASP A 21 -60.75 -5.94 -29.49
N PRO A 22 -61.46 -5.27 -28.52
CA PRO A 22 -61.05 -4.49 -27.33
C PRO A 22 -61.76 -4.72 -25.95
N ARG A 23 -61.09 -4.24 -24.88
CA ARG A 23 -61.55 -3.44 -23.69
C ARG A 23 -62.88 -3.73 -22.94
N THR A 24 -62.78 -3.86 -21.59
CA THR A 24 -63.37 -3.02 -20.49
C THR A 24 -63.08 -3.67 -19.11
N SER A 25 -63.05 -3.03 -17.92
CA SER A 25 -63.00 -1.62 -17.48
C SER A 25 -62.75 -1.50 -15.95
N LEU A 26 -62.26 -0.33 -15.47
CA LEU A 26 -62.39 0.22 -14.09
C LEU A 26 -61.56 -0.39 -12.93
N SER A 27 -61.56 0.37 -11.82
CA SER A 27 -60.78 0.27 -10.56
C SER A 27 -61.60 0.95 -9.42
N PRO A 28 -61.10 1.23 -8.19
CA PRO A 28 -60.31 0.44 -7.21
C PRO A 28 -60.93 0.40 -5.77
N SER A 29 -60.46 -0.47 -4.88
CA SER A 29 -60.55 -0.36 -3.39
C SER A 29 -59.52 -1.32 -2.73
N GLN A 30 -58.92 -1.14 -1.53
CA GLN A 30 -59.30 -0.56 -0.21
C GLN A 30 -60.29 -1.44 0.59
N GLY A 31 -59.89 -1.92 1.78
CA GLY A 31 -60.77 -2.66 2.73
C GLY A 31 -60.07 -3.71 3.61
N GLU A 32 -59.88 -3.38 4.90
CA GLU A 32 -59.58 -4.25 6.07
C GLU A 32 -60.92 -4.64 6.78
N PRO A 33 -61.00 -5.29 7.98
CA PRO A 33 -60.13 -6.21 8.74
C PRO A 33 -60.95 -7.41 9.35
N GLY A 34 -60.52 -7.99 10.49
CA GLY A 34 -61.32 -8.83 11.43
C GLY A 34 -61.22 -10.36 11.22
N GLU A 35 -61.52 -11.27 12.16
CA GLU A 35 -62.01 -11.29 13.58
C GLU A 35 -61.89 -12.77 14.06
N GLU A 36 -61.84 -13.25 15.32
CA GLU A 36 -61.68 -12.79 16.73
C GLU A 36 -61.08 -14.02 17.51
N MET A 37 -60.93 -14.28 18.83
CA MET A 37 -61.24 -13.80 20.21
C MET A 37 -59.98 -14.10 21.10
N ILE A 38 -59.71 -13.67 22.36
CA ILE A 38 -60.43 -13.41 23.64
C ILE A 38 -60.68 -14.64 24.54
N GLU A 39 -60.06 -14.66 25.73
CA GLU A 39 -60.78 -14.77 27.01
C GLU A 39 -60.03 -14.04 28.15
N THR A 40 -60.74 -13.72 29.25
CA THR A 40 -60.31 -12.84 30.37
C THR A 40 -60.47 -13.56 31.72
N GLN A 41 -59.90 -13.18 32.86
CA GLN A 41 -60.17 -12.03 33.76
C GLN A 41 -59.10 -12.05 34.90
N SER A 42 -58.76 -11.07 35.77
CA SER A 42 -59.16 -9.69 36.14
C SER A 42 -59.45 -9.57 37.66
N THR A 43 -58.48 -9.08 38.44
CA THR A 43 -58.62 -8.44 39.80
C THR A 43 -57.36 -7.59 40.04
N VAL A 44 -57.36 -6.27 40.36
CA VAL A 44 -58.00 -5.50 41.46
C VAL A 44 -57.34 -5.83 42.81
N GLU A 45 -56.75 -4.92 43.62
CA GLU A 45 -56.39 -3.47 43.59
C GLU A 45 -55.31 -3.23 44.72
N LEU A 46 -54.74 -2.08 45.14
CA LEU A 46 -54.88 -0.61 44.93
C LEU A 46 -53.56 0.13 45.36
N SER A 47 -53.62 1.46 45.57
CA SER A 47 -52.67 2.39 46.25
C SER A 47 -51.36 2.75 45.49
N SER A 48 -51.26 3.89 44.79
CA SER A 48 -51.16 5.32 45.23
C SER A 48 -49.69 5.80 45.32
N GLN A 49 -49.28 7.02 44.92
CA GLN A 49 -50.02 8.29 44.75
C GLN A 49 -49.65 9.03 43.42
N GLN A 50 -50.32 10.17 43.18
CA GLN A 50 -50.14 11.05 42.01
C GLN A 50 -48.90 11.96 42.13
N LYS A 51 -48.23 12.29 41.01
CA LYS A 51 -48.17 13.66 40.43
C LYS A 51 -47.11 13.86 39.33
N ASP A 52 -47.56 14.32 38.17
CA ASP A 52 -46.92 15.41 37.41
C ASP A 52 -47.14 16.75 38.17
N PRO A 53 -46.29 17.81 38.06
CA PRO A 53 -45.82 18.35 36.77
C PRO A 53 -44.36 18.88 36.76
N ALA A 54 -44.05 19.65 35.69
CA ALA A 54 -42.73 20.18 35.33
C ALA A 54 -42.22 21.38 36.16
N ASP A 55 -41.04 21.87 35.75
CA ASP A 55 -40.29 23.05 36.21
C ASP A 55 -39.73 23.06 37.64
N ALA A 56 -38.57 22.42 37.79
CA ALA A 56 -37.56 22.80 38.78
C ALA A 56 -36.18 22.91 38.11
N LYS A 57 -35.53 24.08 38.23
CA LYS A 57 -34.13 24.25 37.81
C LYS A 57 -33.23 23.41 38.72
N MET A 58 -32.60 22.36 38.20
CA MET A 58 -31.56 21.62 38.91
C MET A 58 -30.19 21.95 38.35
N GLN A 59 -29.35 22.57 39.19
CA GLN A 59 -27.92 22.70 38.93
C GLN A 59 -27.28 21.30 38.90
N PRO A 60 -26.18 21.08 38.17
CA PRO A 60 -25.50 19.79 38.19
C PRO A 60 -25.04 19.47 39.62
N ILE A 61 -25.54 18.37 40.19
CA ILE A 61 -25.06 17.89 41.49
C ILE A 61 -23.73 17.20 41.27
N THR A 62 -22.67 18.00 41.24
CA THR A 62 -21.29 17.54 41.39
C THR A 62 -21.12 17.00 42.81
N LYS A 63 -21.33 15.70 42.98
CA LYS A 63 -20.99 14.93 44.19
C LYS A 63 -20.13 13.70 43.87
N GLU A 64 -19.14 13.91 43.01
CA GLU A 64 -17.82 13.36 43.30
C GLU A 64 -17.30 14.11 44.54
N THR A 65 -17.56 13.57 45.73
CA THR A 65 -16.76 13.96 46.90
C THR A 65 -15.34 13.42 46.69
N PRO A 66 -14.30 14.24 46.89
CA PRO A 66 -12.94 13.83 46.57
C PRO A 66 -12.52 12.65 47.43
N ILE A 67 -11.98 11.61 46.80
CA ILE A 67 -11.03 10.72 47.47
C ILE A 67 -9.73 11.52 47.53
N GLU A 68 -9.35 11.95 48.73
CA GLU A 68 -8.10 12.68 48.92
C GLU A 68 -6.91 11.77 48.58
N GLU A 69 -6.15 12.13 47.54
CA GLU A 69 -4.88 11.48 47.20
C GLU A 69 -3.82 11.82 48.26
N ASN A 70 -3.89 11.11 49.39
CA ASN A 70 -2.91 11.19 50.48
C ASN A 70 -2.60 9.81 51.09
N CYS A 71 -2.55 8.78 50.23
CA CYS A 71 -1.71 7.61 50.46
C CYS A 71 -0.56 7.68 49.45
N THR A 72 0.64 7.98 49.95
CA THR A 72 1.89 8.12 49.19
C THR A 72 2.09 7.04 48.13
N GLU A 73 2.44 7.44 46.90
CA GLU A 73 2.95 6.52 45.88
C GLU A 73 4.21 5.82 46.40
N GLY A 74 4.09 4.54 46.75
CA GLY A 74 5.24 3.66 46.90
C GLY A 74 5.72 3.26 45.50
N GLU A 75 6.74 3.96 44.98
CA GLU A 75 7.27 3.79 43.63
C GLU A 75 7.48 2.30 43.24
N LEU A 76 6.55 1.75 42.45
CA LEU A 76 6.69 0.40 41.88
C LEU A 76 7.47 0.48 40.57
N SER A 77 8.79 0.63 40.72
CA SER A 77 9.76 0.73 39.63
C SER A 77 9.55 -0.35 38.56
N HIS A 78 8.98 0.05 37.43
CA HIS A 78 8.97 -0.73 36.19
C HIS A 78 10.28 -0.47 35.45
N GLU A 79 10.92 -1.55 34.96
CA GLU A 79 12.11 -1.46 34.12
C GLU A 79 11.91 -2.42 32.94
N GLU A 80 11.84 -1.89 31.72
CA GLU A 80 11.57 -2.65 30.50
C GLU A 80 12.89 -3.23 29.98
N ILE A 81 13.21 -4.47 30.38
CA ILE A 81 14.51 -5.11 30.13
C ILE A 81 14.59 -5.59 28.66
N LYS A 82 14.94 -4.65 27.77
CA LYS A 82 15.31 -4.92 26.37
C LYS A 82 16.78 -5.33 26.29
N HIS A 83 17.03 -6.59 25.96
CA HIS A 83 18.37 -7.14 25.72
C HIS A 83 18.38 -7.93 24.41
N GLU A 84 19.18 -7.47 23.44
CA GLU A 84 19.10 -7.91 22.04
C GLU A 84 19.59 -9.36 21.78
N ASP A 85 20.22 -10.02 22.76
CA ASP A 85 20.85 -11.34 22.60
C ASP A 85 20.48 -12.38 23.70
N GLY A 86 19.71 -11.96 24.71
CA GLY A 86 19.38 -12.78 25.87
C GLY A 86 20.57 -13.26 26.71
N SER A 87 21.77 -12.67 26.60
CA SER A 87 22.96 -13.12 27.36
C SER A 87 22.93 -12.63 28.82
N HIS A 88 22.61 -11.35 29.01
CA HIS A 88 22.58 -10.68 30.32
C HIS A 88 21.36 -11.04 31.18
N ALA A 89 20.40 -11.81 30.64
CA ALA A 89 19.24 -12.29 31.39
C ALA A 89 19.65 -13.05 32.67
N GLU A 90 20.78 -13.76 32.67
CA GLU A 90 21.28 -14.45 33.85
C GLU A 90 21.71 -13.49 34.97
N GLU A 91 22.44 -12.41 34.66
CA GLU A 91 22.89 -11.43 35.65
C GLU A 91 21.72 -10.62 36.20
N THR A 92 20.77 -10.21 35.35
CA THR A 92 19.56 -9.47 35.76
C THR A 92 18.66 -10.32 36.65
N ILE A 93 18.50 -11.62 36.36
CA ILE A 93 17.73 -12.58 37.20
C ILE A 93 18.48 -12.94 38.51
N GLN A 94 19.80 -12.74 38.59
CA GLN A 94 20.59 -12.94 39.81
C GLN A 94 20.68 -11.69 40.70
N SER A 95 20.72 -10.49 40.11
CA SER A 95 20.70 -9.21 40.84
C SER A 95 19.29 -8.82 41.31
N SER A 96 18.25 -9.33 40.66
CA SER A 96 16.84 -9.14 40.99
C SER A 96 16.46 -9.54 42.43
N LYS A 97 16.49 -8.57 43.34
CA LYS A 97 15.83 -8.61 44.66
C LYS A 97 14.66 -7.63 44.81
N LYS A 98 14.28 -6.91 43.74
CA LYS A 98 13.43 -5.71 43.84
C LYS A 98 12.28 -5.60 42.81
N PHE A 99 12.26 -6.39 41.75
CA PHE A 99 11.33 -6.22 40.64
C PHE A 99 9.99 -6.95 40.84
N MET A 100 8.87 -6.28 40.51
CA MET A 100 7.52 -6.86 40.60
C MET A 100 7.01 -7.48 39.29
N ALA A 101 7.69 -7.26 38.16
CA ALA A 101 7.33 -7.78 36.84
C ALA A 101 8.58 -7.89 35.96
N ILE A 102 8.63 -8.89 35.08
CA ILE A 102 9.65 -9.05 34.04
C ILE A 102 8.96 -9.35 32.70
N GLU A 103 9.40 -8.65 31.67
CA GLU A 103 9.24 -9.09 30.28
C GLU A 103 10.57 -9.64 29.77
N ILE A 104 10.53 -10.67 28.93
CA ILE A 104 11.70 -11.21 28.24
C ILE A 104 11.48 -11.03 26.74
N GLU A 105 12.44 -10.41 26.08
CA GLU A 105 12.63 -10.45 24.63
C GLU A 105 13.90 -11.26 24.36
N CYS A 106 13.87 -12.15 23.37
CA CYS A 106 15.02 -13.00 23.03
C CYS A 106 15.14 -13.16 21.51
N ASN A 107 16.34 -12.82 21.02
CA ASN A 107 16.82 -13.23 19.70
C ASN A 107 17.75 -14.43 19.84
N HIS A 108 17.64 -15.38 18.91
CA HIS A 108 18.56 -16.53 18.77
C HIS A 108 18.76 -17.40 20.05
N LEU A 109 17.74 -17.48 20.91
CA LEU A 109 17.66 -18.26 22.14
C LEU A 109 18.26 -19.67 21.99
N THR A 110 19.22 -20.01 22.83
CA THR A 110 19.79 -21.36 22.91
C THR A 110 18.98 -22.27 23.84
N ALA A 111 19.15 -23.60 23.70
CA ALA A 111 18.57 -24.57 24.61
C ALA A 111 18.99 -24.36 26.08
N THR A 112 20.20 -23.84 26.31
CA THR A 112 20.74 -23.51 27.64
C THR A 112 20.11 -22.24 28.22
N GLN A 113 19.89 -21.20 27.41
CA GLN A 113 19.10 -20.03 27.85
C GLN A 113 17.65 -20.43 28.15
N ALA A 114 17.03 -21.29 27.35
CA ALA A 114 15.69 -21.81 27.62
C ALA A 114 15.62 -22.64 28.93
N GLU A 115 16.70 -23.33 29.30
CA GLU A 115 16.83 -24.00 30.62
C GLU A 115 16.94 -22.99 31.76
N ARG A 116 17.73 -21.92 31.57
CA ARG A 116 17.87 -20.83 32.55
C ARG A 116 16.58 -20.06 32.78
N ILE A 117 15.76 -19.82 31.75
CA ILE A 117 14.42 -19.23 31.90
C ILE A 117 13.50 -20.20 32.67
N VAL A 118 13.59 -21.51 32.42
CA VAL A 118 12.89 -22.53 33.21
C VAL A 118 13.33 -22.51 34.68
N ASP A 119 14.62 -22.37 34.99
CA ASP A 119 15.08 -22.31 36.39
C ASP A 119 14.80 -20.96 37.08
N ALA A 120 14.75 -19.86 36.32
CA ALA A 120 14.26 -18.57 36.79
C ALA A 120 12.77 -18.62 37.14
N SER A 121 11.97 -19.32 36.33
CA SER A 121 10.52 -19.49 36.52
C SER A 121 10.12 -20.24 37.79
N LYS A 122 11.06 -20.98 38.40
CA LYS A 122 10.88 -21.68 39.69
C LYS A 122 11.14 -20.78 40.91
N ARG A 123 11.63 -19.55 40.69
CA ARG A 123 11.82 -18.53 41.72
C ARG A 123 10.53 -17.71 41.86
N ASN A 124 10.36 -17.01 42.99
CA ASN A 124 9.20 -16.17 43.25
C ASN A 124 9.29 -14.83 42.47
N ILE A 125 9.21 -14.91 41.14
CA ILE A 125 9.40 -13.82 40.19
C ILE A 125 8.18 -13.76 39.25
N THR A 126 7.61 -12.58 39.09
CA THR A 126 6.52 -12.33 38.14
C THR A 126 7.07 -12.22 36.72
N PHE A 127 6.65 -13.10 35.81
CA PHE A 127 6.88 -12.93 34.38
C PHE A 127 5.55 -12.58 33.71
N ILE A 128 5.52 -11.53 32.89
CA ILE A 128 4.29 -11.09 32.20
C ILE A 128 4.30 -11.48 30.72
N LYS A 129 5.42 -11.22 30.03
CA LYS A 129 5.58 -11.41 28.58
C LYS A 129 6.85 -12.18 28.24
N LEU A 130 6.75 -13.09 27.26
CA LEU A 130 7.90 -13.67 26.56
C LEU A 130 7.71 -13.44 25.07
N LYS A 131 8.57 -12.60 24.47
CA LYS A 131 8.72 -12.45 23.03
C LYS A 131 9.94 -13.23 22.56
N LEU A 132 9.73 -13.99 21.49
CA LEU A 132 10.71 -14.82 20.82
C LEU A 132 10.81 -14.37 19.36
N GLU A 133 11.92 -13.72 19.01
CA GLU A 133 12.23 -13.32 17.63
C GLU A 133 13.44 -14.08 17.05
N HIS A 134 13.35 -14.53 15.79
CA HIS A 134 14.44 -15.21 15.06
C HIS A 134 15.10 -16.44 15.75
N ASN A 135 14.41 -17.17 16.64
CA ASN A 135 15.04 -18.19 17.50
C ASN A 135 15.19 -19.58 16.87
N ARG A 136 14.58 -19.87 15.72
CA ARG A 136 14.60 -21.22 15.09
C ARG A 136 14.24 -22.35 16.08
N LEU A 137 13.11 -22.18 16.78
CA LEU A 137 12.75 -22.99 17.95
C LEU A 137 12.70 -24.50 17.66
N THR A 138 13.51 -25.27 18.40
CA THR A 138 13.47 -26.74 18.36
C THR A 138 12.40 -27.31 19.30
N ASP A 139 11.97 -28.55 19.04
CA ASP A 139 11.03 -29.31 19.89
C ASP A 139 11.41 -29.27 21.38
N ALA A 140 12.71 -29.39 21.67
CA ALA A 140 13.26 -29.32 23.03
C ALA A 140 13.06 -27.94 23.67
N MET A 141 13.19 -26.85 22.91
CA MET A 141 12.96 -25.49 23.37
C MET A 141 11.46 -25.21 23.56
N THR A 142 10.62 -25.62 22.61
CA THR A 142 9.15 -25.52 22.75
C THR A 142 8.63 -26.34 23.93
N LYS A 143 9.27 -27.47 24.26
CA LYS A 143 8.96 -28.26 25.48
C LYS A 143 9.31 -27.51 26.77
N ARG A 144 10.40 -26.72 26.78
CA ARG A 144 10.77 -25.85 27.90
C ARG A 144 9.81 -24.66 28.03
N ILE A 145 9.40 -24.05 26.92
CA ILE A 145 8.37 -23.00 26.87
C ILE A 145 7.02 -23.55 27.36
N ALA A 146 6.65 -24.77 26.97
CA ALA A 146 5.46 -25.46 27.49
C ALA A 146 5.52 -25.73 29.00
N TYR A 147 6.69 -25.99 29.57
CA TYR A 147 6.87 -26.10 31.02
C TYR A 147 6.67 -24.74 31.72
N ILE A 148 7.27 -23.67 31.19
CA ILE A 148 7.06 -22.28 31.63
C ILE A 148 5.56 -21.95 31.69
N LEU A 149 4.84 -22.19 30.59
CA LEU A 149 3.40 -21.97 30.48
C LEU A 149 2.56 -22.78 31.48
N LYS A 150 3.01 -23.96 31.92
CA LYS A 150 2.27 -24.79 32.89
C LYS A 150 2.48 -24.37 34.35
N ASN A 151 3.59 -23.72 34.68
CA ASN A 151 4.00 -23.51 36.07
C ASN A 151 3.99 -22.02 36.49
N ILE A 152 4.15 -21.06 35.57
CA ILE A 152 4.10 -19.64 35.90
C ILE A 152 2.65 -19.14 35.94
N THR A 153 2.17 -18.77 37.13
CA THR A 153 0.81 -18.24 37.32
C THR A 153 0.66 -16.73 37.03
N THR A 154 1.76 -16.03 36.80
CA THR A 154 1.78 -14.60 36.45
C THR A 154 1.77 -14.33 34.95
N PHE A 155 2.08 -15.34 34.13
CA PHE A 155 2.35 -15.20 32.70
C PHE A 155 1.10 -14.88 31.86
N LYS A 156 1.17 -13.84 31.03
CA LYS A 156 0.06 -13.27 30.26
C LYS A 156 0.21 -13.34 28.74
N THR A 157 1.41 -13.13 28.21
CA THR A 157 1.61 -12.85 26.78
C THR A 157 2.77 -13.66 26.19
N LEU A 158 2.47 -14.51 25.20
CA LEU A 158 3.47 -15.23 24.41
C LEU A 158 3.49 -14.70 22.98
N ILE A 159 4.69 -14.40 22.47
CA ILE A 159 4.88 -13.88 21.11
C ILE A 159 5.96 -14.70 20.41
N PHE A 160 5.62 -15.22 19.24
CA PHE A 160 6.54 -15.80 18.27
C PHE A 160 6.54 -14.91 17.01
N GLU A 161 7.58 -14.11 16.79
CA GLU A 161 7.69 -13.15 15.69
C GLU A 161 8.91 -13.49 14.82
N HIS A 162 8.73 -13.56 13.50
CA HIS A 162 9.77 -13.74 12.48
C HIS A 162 10.74 -14.93 12.69
N ASN A 163 10.62 -16.00 11.87
CA ASN A 163 11.61 -17.10 11.82
C ASN A 163 11.77 -17.89 13.15
N ASN A 164 10.65 -18.24 13.80
CA ASN A 164 10.57 -19.30 14.80
C ASN A 164 9.76 -20.50 14.26
N PRO A 165 10.18 -21.19 13.18
CA PRO A 165 9.43 -22.30 12.60
C PRO A 165 9.16 -23.38 13.65
N LEU A 166 7.91 -23.49 14.08
CA LEU A 166 7.44 -24.53 14.98
C LEU A 166 7.26 -25.83 14.18
N THR A 167 7.66 -26.97 14.74
CA THR A 167 7.22 -28.28 14.24
C THR A 167 5.84 -28.62 14.81
N THR A 168 5.14 -29.60 14.24
CA THR A 168 3.86 -30.08 14.78
C THR A 168 4.02 -30.60 16.21
N ALA A 169 5.14 -31.24 16.54
CA ALA A 169 5.43 -31.73 17.89
C ALA A 169 5.71 -30.57 18.86
N GLY A 170 6.47 -29.56 18.43
CA GLY A 170 6.74 -28.36 19.24
C GLY A 170 5.49 -27.54 19.51
N ALA A 171 4.64 -27.33 18.51
CA ALA A 171 3.34 -26.69 18.67
C ALA A 171 2.38 -27.51 19.55
N GLN A 172 2.43 -28.85 19.46
CA GLN A 172 1.64 -29.72 20.35
C GLN A 172 2.05 -29.59 21.82
N HIS A 173 3.35 -29.40 22.12
CA HIS A 173 3.80 -29.11 23.48
C HIS A 173 3.20 -27.80 24.03
N ILE A 174 3.15 -26.73 23.21
CA ILE A 174 2.47 -25.48 23.59
C ILE A 174 0.97 -25.73 23.80
N ALA A 175 0.30 -26.41 22.87
CA ALA A 175 -1.13 -26.75 22.98
C ALA A 175 -1.47 -27.51 24.27
N ASP A 176 -0.64 -28.48 24.67
CA ASP A 176 -0.81 -29.25 25.90
C ASP A 176 -0.49 -28.45 27.17
N ALA A 177 0.14 -27.29 27.05
CA ALA A 177 0.24 -26.29 28.12
C ALA A 177 -1.02 -25.42 28.21
N LEU A 178 -1.56 -24.95 27.08
CA LEU A 178 -2.75 -24.09 27.06
C LEU A 178 -4.00 -24.76 27.66
N LYS A 179 -4.12 -26.09 27.54
CA LYS A 179 -5.18 -26.90 28.18
C LYS A 179 -5.17 -26.84 29.72
N GLN A 180 -4.03 -26.50 30.32
CA GLN A 180 -3.80 -26.51 31.77
C GLN A 180 -3.51 -25.11 32.33
N ASN A 181 -3.00 -24.19 31.50
CA ASN A 181 -2.76 -22.81 31.89
C ASN A 181 -4.07 -22.04 32.10
N THR A 182 -4.12 -21.25 33.17
CA THR A 182 -5.28 -20.45 33.61
C THR A 182 -4.96 -18.95 33.69
N THR A 183 -3.97 -18.48 32.94
CA THR A 183 -3.36 -17.16 33.18
C THR A 183 -3.01 -16.39 31.92
N ILE A 184 -2.61 -17.08 30.85
CA ILE A 184 -2.30 -16.50 29.54
C ILE A 184 -3.57 -15.93 28.91
N THR A 185 -3.46 -14.71 28.40
CA THR A 185 -4.54 -13.97 27.71
C THR A 185 -4.21 -13.73 26.24
N THR A 186 -2.92 -13.66 25.89
CA THR A 186 -2.45 -13.29 24.54
C THR A 186 -1.43 -14.28 23.98
N ILE A 187 -1.68 -14.76 22.76
CA ILE A 187 -0.70 -15.46 21.91
C ILE A 187 -0.59 -14.73 20.57
N LYS A 188 0.63 -14.49 20.11
CA LYS A 188 0.91 -14.09 18.72
C LYS A 188 1.84 -15.09 18.04
N MET A 189 1.52 -15.43 16.81
CA MET A 189 2.38 -16.14 15.85
C MET A 189 2.39 -15.31 14.57
N ILE A 190 3.53 -14.71 14.24
CA ILE A 190 3.71 -13.79 13.12
C ILE A 190 4.97 -14.17 12.32
N MET A 191 4.82 -14.39 11.01
CA MET A 191 5.94 -14.60 10.05
C MET A 191 6.92 -15.74 10.40
N ASN A 192 6.48 -16.82 11.06
CA ASN A 192 7.38 -17.87 11.53
C ASN A 192 7.86 -18.86 10.47
N GLN A 193 7.47 -18.69 9.19
CA GLN A 193 7.94 -19.46 8.03
C GLN A 193 7.55 -20.95 8.05
N GLY A 194 6.51 -21.32 8.80
CA GLY A 194 5.92 -22.66 8.77
C GLY A 194 4.83 -22.82 7.70
N PRO A 195 4.46 -24.07 7.32
CA PRO A 195 3.37 -24.37 6.39
C PRO A 195 1.96 -24.25 7.03
N GLY A 196 1.82 -23.48 8.12
CA GLY A 196 0.56 -23.21 8.83
C GLY A 196 -0.07 -24.39 9.58
N ALA A 197 0.36 -25.61 9.31
CA ALA A 197 -0.18 -26.85 9.86
C ALA A 197 0.07 -27.00 11.37
N GLU A 198 1.09 -26.30 11.90
CA GLU A 198 1.57 -26.41 13.26
C GLU A 198 0.82 -25.48 14.21
N ALA A 199 0.45 -24.28 13.75
CA ALA A 199 -0.46 -23.39 14.45
C ALA A 199 -1.81 -24.08 14.80
N LEU A 200 -2.20 -25.10 14.02
CA LEU A 200 -3.41 -25.89 14.21
C LEU A 200 -3.42 -26.70 15.51
N SER A 201 -2.27 -27.17 15.99
CA SER A 201 -2.16 -27.82 17.29
C SER A 201 -2.43 -26.83 18.42
N ILE A 202 -1.87 -25.62 18.34
CA ILE A 202 -2.10 -24.54 19.32
C ILE A 202 -3.58 -24.15 19.35
N VAL A 203 -4.22 -24.03 18.19
CA VAL A 203 -5.68 -23.81 18.04
C VAL A 203 -6.49 -24.92 18.72
N ASP A 204 -6.14 -26.20 18.57
CA ASP A 204 -6.83 -27.31 19.25
C ASP A 204 -6.78 -27.22 20.79
N GLY A 205 -5.74 -26.60 21.37
CA GLY A 205 -5.65 -26.34 22.81
C GLY A 205 -6.77 -25.42 23.33
N LEU A 206 -7.28 -24.53 22.48
CA LEU A 206 -8.28 -23.51 22.84
C LEU A 206 -9.69 -24.07 23.03
N LYS A 207 -9.91 -25.34 22.66
CA LYS A 207 -11.13 -26.10 23.00
C LYS A 207 -11.29 -26.28 24.52
N GLN A 208 -10.16 -26.36 25.25
CA GLN A 208 -10.14 -26.53 26.71
C GLN A 208 -9.66 -25.28 27.47
N ASN A 209 -8.78 -24.45 26.90
CA ASN A 209 -8.39 -23.19 27.53
C ASN A 209 -9.59 -22.25 27.74
N ARG A 210 -9.61 -21.52 28.87
CA ARG A 210 -10.68 -20.58 29.25
C ARG A 210 -10.15 -19.21 29.70
N THR A 211 -8.98 -18.81 29.21
CA THR A 211 -8.34 -17.53 29.60
C THR A 211 -7.73 -16.75 28.45
N LEU A 212 -7.45 -17.41 27.32
CA LEU A 212 -7.00 -16.72 26.11
C LEU A 212 -8.15 -15.88 25.56
N THR A 213 -7.90 -14.57 25.47
CA THR A 213 -8.77 -13.56 24.87
C THR A 213 -8.28 -13.16 23.48
N THR A 214 -6.97 -13.27 23.23
CA THR A 214 -6.31 -12.70 22.06
C THR A 214 -5.42 -13.72 21.37
N LEU A 215 -5.70 -14.01 20.10
CA LEU A 215 -4.92 -14.93 19.25
C LEU A 215 -4.60 -14.26 17.90
N TYR A 216 -3.32 -14.10 17.59
CA TYR A 216 -2.85 -13.62 16.27
C TYR A 216 -2.13 -14.77 15.58
N ILE A 217 -2.49 -15.06 14.32
CA ILE A 217 -1.85 -16.04 13.43
C ILE A 217 -1.66 -15.34 12.08
N GLU A 218 -0.55 -14.63 11.89
CA GLU A 218 -0.34 -13.73 10.75
C GLU A 218 0.87 -14.15 9.91
N TYR A 219 0.74 -14.18 8.57
CA TYR A 219 1.81 -14.66 7.69
C TYR A 219 2.29 -16.08 8.04
N GLU A 220 1.37 -16.99 8.35
CA GLU A 220 1.67 -18.40 8.68
C GLU A 220 1.17 -19.35 7.57
N SER A 221 0.94 -18.86 6.36
CA SER A 221 0.47 -19.66 5.20
C SER A 221 -0.81 -20.47 5.46
N LEU A 222 -1.70 -20.00 6.34
CA LEU A 222 -2.87 -20.74 6.79
C LEU A 222 -3.87 -21.02 5.66
N THR A 223 -4.31 -22.29 5.54
CA THR A 223 -5.18 -22.80 4.46
C THR A 223 -6.65 -22.94 4.88
N ASP A 224 -7.54 -23.34 3.95
CA ASP A 224 -8.95 -23.65 4.22
C ASP A 224 -9.15 -24.71 5.31
N THR A 225 -8.29 -25.74 5.32
CA THR A 225 -8.22 -26.78 6.36
C THR A 225 -7.89 -26.20 7.74
N GLY A 226 -7.05 -25.16 7.79
CA GLY A 226 -6.74 -24.43 9.01
C GLY A 226 -7.90 -23.57 9.50
N ALA A 227 -8.53 -22.82 8.58
CA ALA A 227 -9.74 -22.05 8.86
C ALA A 227 -10.90 -22.92 9.37
N ASN A 228 -11.07 -24.13 8.85
CA ASN A 228 -12.04 -25.10 9.34
C ASN A 228 -11.81 -25.46 10.82
N ARG A 229 -10.56 -25.76 11.21
CA ARG A 229 -10.21 -26.05 12.61
C ARG A 229 -10.46 -24.85 13.53
N ILE A 230 -10.16 -23.63 13.06
CA ILE A 230 -10.45 -22.40 13.81
C ILE A 230 -11.96 -22.19 13.96
N ALA A 231 -12.75 -22.46 12.92
CA ALA A 231 -14.21 -22.40 13.00
C ALA A 231 -14.79 -23.39 14.03
N GLU A 232 -14.31 -24.64 14.06
CA GLU A 232 -14.71 -25.62 15.09
C GLU A 232 -14.31 -25.22 16.51
N VAL A 233 -13.24 -24.44 16.68
CA VAL A 233 -12.88 -23.82 17.97
C VAL A 233 -13.81 -22.67 18.31
N LEU A 234 -14.10 -21.76 17.38
CA LEU A 234 -14.98 -20.61 17.59
C LEU A 234 -16.39 -21.03 18.03
N LYS A 235 -16.92 -22.16 17.54
CA LYS A 235 -18.21 -22.73 17.98
C LYS A 235 -18.27 -23.13 19.46
N GLN A 236 -17.12 -23.38 20.10
CA GLN A 236 -17.03 -23.94 21.45
C GLN A 236 -16.30 -23.05 22.46
N ASN A 237 -15.40 -22.20 21.99
CA ASN A 237 -14.67 -21.26 22.85
C ASN A 237 -15.52 -20.02 23.14
N THR A 238 -15.54 -19.62 24.42
CA THR A 238 -16.36 -18.52 24.94
C THR A 238 -15.51 -17.40 25.56
N THR A 239 -14.20 -17.36 25.28
CA THR A 239 -13.24 -16.45 25.94
C THR A 239 -12.40 -15.65 24.96
N LEU A 240 -12.20 -16.16 23.75
CA LEU A 240 -11.52 -15.46 22.68
C LEU A 240 -12.39 -14.29 22.21
N THR A 241 -11.90 -13.07 22.44
CA THR A 241 -12.51 -11.80 22.02
C THR A 241 -11.87 -11.28 20.74
N THR A 242 -10.58 -11.54 20.52
CA THR A 242 -9.79 -10.99 19.42
C THR A 242 -9.06 -12.09 18.65
N LEU A 243 -9.32 -12.16 17.35
CA LEU A 243 -8.70 -13.10 16.42
C LEU A 243 -8.14 -12.35 15.20
N SER A 244 -6.83 -12.43 14.99
CA SER A 244 -6.18 -11.97 13.76
C SER A 244 -5.68 -13.13 12.93
N LEU A 245 -6.02 -13.11 11.64
CA LEU A 245 -5.65 -14.07 10.59
C LEU A 245 -5.09 -13.34 9.35
N ARG A 246 -4.55 -12.14 9.52
CA ARG A 246 -4.01 -11.30 8.43
C ARG A 246 -2.91 -12.01 7.64
N GLN A 247 -2.78 -11.66 6.36
CA GLN A 247 -1.71 -12.15 5.47
C GLN A 247 -1.64 -13.70 5.37
N ASN A 248 -2.78 -14.38 5.36
CA ASN A 248 -2.86 -15.83 5.10
C ASN A 248 -3.69 -16.10 3.86
N GLU A 249 -3.32 -17.09 3.05
CA GLU A 249 -3.96 -17.36 1.74
C GLU A 249 -5.30 -18.11 1.83
N LEU A 250 -6.19 -17.64 2.69
CA LEU A 250 -7.42 -18.29 3.12
C LEU A 250 -8.42 -18.51 1.98
N GLY A 251 -8.69 -17.47 1.18
CA GLY A 251 -9.66 -17.56 0.08
C GLY A 251 -11.10 -17.89 0.53
N GLU A 252 -11.95 -18.28 -0.43
CA GLU A 252 -13.40 -18.37 -0.21
C GLU A 252 -13.86 -19.52 0.68
N ARG A 253 -13.26 -20.72 0.56
CA ARG A 253 -13.62 -21.87 1.41
C ARG A 253 -13.30 -21.63 2.88
N ALA A 254 -12.15 -21.02 3.17
CA ALA A 254 -11.83 -20.59 4.52
C ALA A 254 -12.88 -19.61 5.08
N MET A 255 -13.34 -18.65 4.26
CA MET A 255 -14.38 -17.71 4.69
C MET A 255 -15.73 -18.40 4.92
N GLN A 256 -16.08 -19.44 4.16
CA GLN A 256 -17.24 -20.28 4.45
C GLN A 256 -17.14 -20.93 5.84
N HIS A 257 -15.97 -21.48 6.18
CA HIS A 257 -15.73 -22.07 7.50
C HIS A 257 -15.79 -21.02 8.62
N ILE A 258 -15.03 -19.93 8.50
CA ILE A 258 -14.99 -18.86 9.52
C ILE A 258 -16.39 -18.27 9.73
N ALA A 259 -17.18 -18.04 8.67
CA ALA A 259 -18.56 -17.59 8.77
C ALA A 259 -19.45 -18.54 9.61
N GLU A 260 -19.31 -19.87 9.44
CA GLU A 260 -20.06 -20.84 10.24
C GLU A 260 -19.59 -20.88 11.71
N GLY A 261 -18.31 -20.60 11.98
CA GLY A 261 -17.81 -20.37 13.33
C GLY A 261 -18.44 -19.13 13.99
N LEU A 262 -18.41 -17.99 13.29
CA LEU A 262 -18.95 -16.70 13.77
C LEU A 262 -20.46 -16.73 14.04
N LYS A 263 -21.22 -17.51 13.27
CA LYS A 263 -22.67 -17.71 13.46
C LYS A 263 -23.03 -18.33 14.82
N GLN A 264 -22.10 -19.07 15.43
CA GLN A 264 -22.32 -19.83 16.67
C GLN A 264 -21.51 -19.29 17.85
N ASN A 265 -20.41 -18.58 17.57
CA ASN A 265 -19.59 -17.94 18.58
C ASN A 265 -20.30 -16.75 19.23
N ASN A 266 -20.16 -16.63 20.56
CA ASN A 266 -20.74 -15.55 21.37
C ASN A 266 -19.68 -14.89 22.28
N SER A 267 -18.43 -14.77 21.81
CA SER A 267 -17.34 -14.12 22.56
C SER A 267 -16.47 -13.19 21.73
N LEU A 268 -16.34 -13.46 20.43
CA LEU A 268 -15.47 -12.73 19.53
C LEU A 268 -16.07 -11.36 19.23
N THR A 269 -15.33 -10.32 19.59
CA THR A 269 -15.64 -8.90 19.35
C THR A 269 -14.79 -8.32 18.22
N THR A 270 -13.60 -8.88 17.96
CA THR A 270 -12.66 -8.38 16.96
C THR A 270 -12.16 -9.51 16.05
N LEU A 271 -12.28 -9.30 14.74
CA LEU A 271 -11.80 -10.22 13.71
C LEU A 271 -11.05 -9.46 12.62
N GLU A 272 -9.79 -9.84 12.37
CA GLU A 272 -8.91 -9.16 11.40
C GLU A 272 -8.40 -10.18 10.36
N ILE A 273 -8.75 -10.00 9.09
CA ILE A 273 -8.48 -10.92 7.97
C ILE A 273 -8.08 -10.15 6.70
N SER A 274 -7.28 -9.09 6.86
CA SER A 274 -6.73 -8.35 5.73
C SER A 274 -5.65 -9.12 4.98
N TRP A 275 -5.41 -8.80 3.70
CA TRP A 275 -4.38 -9.47 2.87
C TRP A 275 -4.61 -10.98 2.64
N SER A 276 -5.85 -11.46 2.70
CA SER A 276 -6.16 -12.91 2.76
C SER A 276 -6.89 -13.50 1.54
N LYS A 277 -6.70 -12.87 0.37
CA LYS A 277 -7.25 -13.28 -0.96
C LYS A 277 -8.77 -13.50 -0.98
N ILE A 278 -9.53 -12.81 -0.11
CA ILE A 278 -10.99 -12.89 -0.02
C ILE A 278 -11.63 -12.36 -1.31
N THR A 279 -12.50 -13.17 -1.91
CA THR A 279 -13.30 -12.85 -3.13
C THR A 279 -14.71 -12.41 -2.76
N ASN A 280 -15.53 -12.08 -3.77
CA ASN A 280 -16.97 -11.84 -3.59
C ASN A 280 -17.69 -13.01 -2.89
N THR A 281 -17.31 -14.26 -3.18
CA THR A 281 -17.83 -15.47 -2.49
C THR A 281 -17.49 -15.45 -1.00
N GLY A 282 -16.26 -15.10 -0.65
CA GLY A 282 -15.85 -14.96 0.75
C GLY A 282 -16.61 -13.83 1.47
N ALA A 283 -16.78 -12.68 0.80
CA ALA A 283 -17.59 -11.58 1.30
C ALA A 283 -19.08 -11.96 1.46
N GLN A 284 -19.62 -12.84 0.60
CA GLN A 284 -20.97 -13.41 0.75
C GLN A 284 -21.12 -14.18 2.08
N HIS A 285 -20.15 -15.04 2.40
CA HIS A 285 -20.16 -15.80 3.65
C HIS A 285 -20.03 -14.89 4.87
N ILE A 286 -19.16 -13.88 4.83
CA ILE A 286 -19.00 -12.90 5.92
C ILE A 286 -20.26 -12.04 6.10
N GLY A 287 -20.87 -11.54 5.02
CA GLY A 287 -22.13 -10.79 5.06
C GLY A 287 -23.28 -11.60 5.67
N TYR A 288 -23.37 -12.90 5.33
CA TYR A 288 -24.31 -13.82 5.96
C TYR A 288 -24.01 -14.05 7.45
N ALA A 289 -22.74 -14.16 7.84
CA ALA A 289 -22.36 -14.27 9.26
C ALA A 289 -22.74 -13.02 10.06
N LEU A 290 -22.49 -11.81 9.53
CA LEU A 290 -22.81 -10.53 10.17
C LEU A 290 -24.30 -10.39 10.51
N LYS A 291 -25.19 -10.89 9.64
CA LYS A 291 -26.64 -10.93 9.91
C LYS A 291 -26.99 -11.72 11.18
N HIS A 292 -26.27 -12.81 11.44
CA HIS A 292 -26.59 -13.76 12.51
C HIS A 292 -25.79 -13.54 13.80
N ASN A 293 -24.50 -13.23 13.72
CA ASN A 293 -23.67 -12.95 14.90
C ASN A 293 -24.16 -11.68 15.64
N LYS A 294 -23.99 -11.67 16.97
CA LYS A 294 -24.41 -10.60 17.90
C LYS A 294 -23.32 -10.24 18.91
N THR A 295 -22.04 -10.38 18.55
CA THR A 295 -20.90 -10.03 19.42
C THR A 295 -19.78 -9.28 18.70
N LEU A 296 -19.61 -9.51 17.39
CA LEU A 296 -18.57 -8.89 16.60
C LEU A 296 -18.83 -7.38 16.52
N ALA A 297 -17.84 -6.62 16.99
CA ALA A 297 -17.80 -5.17 17.08
C ALA A 297 -16.83 -4.57 16.05
N LYS A 298 -15.68 -5.21 15.82
CA LYS A 298 -14.68 -4.82 14.82
C LYS A 298 -14.45 -5.93 13.80
N LEU A 299 -14.54 -5.57 12.51
CA LEU A 299 -14.21 -6.44 11.38
C LEU A 299 -13.25 -5.71 10.43
N ASP A 300 -12.07 -6.28 10.21
CA ASP A 300 -11.14 -5.87 9.16
C ASP A 300 -11.04 -6.97 8.10
N ILE A 301 -11.42 -6.64 6.87
CA ILE A 301 -11.22 -7.46 5.66
C ILE A 301 -10.59 -6.62 4.52
N SER A 302 -9.77 -5.64 4.90
CA SER A 302 -9.04 -4.75 3.98
C SER A 302 -8.01 -5.50 3.10
N THR A 303 -7.55 -4.85 2.03
CA THR A 303 -6.56 -5.39 1.08
C THR A 303 -6.88 -6.81 0.58
N ASN A 304 -8.07 -6.96 0.01
CA ASN A 304 -8.58 -8.23 -0.52
C ASN A 304 -9.06 -8.06 -1.97
N LYS A 305 -9.66 -9.08 -2.57
CA LYS A 305 -10.17 -9.07 -3.95
C LYS A 305 -11.72 -8.98 -3.97
N ILE A 306 -12.29 -8.20 -3.04
CA ILE A 306 -13.72 -7.91 -2.93
C ILE A 306 -14.09 -6.81 -3.93
N THR A 307 -15.15 -7.01 -4.73
CA THR A 307 -15.70 -6.00 -5.65
C THR A 307 -17.07 -5.49 -5.18
N GLY A 308 -17.74 -4.64 -5.96
CA GLY A 308 -19.07 -4.14 -5.64
C GLY A 308 -20.13 -5.22 -5.32
N ILE A 309 -19.99 -6.43 -5.87
CA ILE A 309 -20.86 -7.58 -5.56
C ILE A 309 -20.61 -8.08 -4.12
N GLY A 310 -19.36 -8.22 -3.70
CA GLY A 310 -19.04 -8.57 -2.32
C GLY A 310 -19.42 -7.47 -1.33
N ALA A 311 -19.26 -6.20 -1.71
CA ALA A 311 -19.72 -5.06 -0.92
C ALA A 311 -21.24 -5.07 -0.72
N GLN A 312 -22.04 -5.49 -1.72
CA GLN A 312 -23.48 -5.70 -1.57
C GLN A 312 -23.79 -6.70 -0.44
N HIS A 313 -23.09 -7.85 -0.40
CA HIS A 313 -23.34 -8.85 0.63
C HIS A 313 -22.95 -8.38 2.04
N ILE A 314 -21.85 -7.64 2.18
CA ILE A 314 -21.49 -6.99 3.44
C ILE A 314 -22.56 -5.98 3.85
N ALA A 315 -23.04 -5.14 2.92
CA ALA A 315 -24.12 -4.19 3.16
C ALA A 315 -25.44 -4.84 3.60
N ASP A 316 -25.82 -5.97 3.00
CA ASP A 316 -27.02 -6.72 3.40
C ASP A 316 -26.89 -7.37 4.78
N GLY A 317 -25.66 -7.73 5.19
CA GLY A 317 -25.33 -8.08 6.57
C GLY A 317 -25.45 -6.88 7.53
N LEU A 318 -24.86 -5.74 7.18
CA LEU A 318 -24.89 -4.50 7.97
C LEU A 318 -26.31 -3.99 8.23
N LYS A 319 -27.25 -4.14 7.28
CA LYS A 319 -28.66 -3.77 7.46
C LYS A 319 -29.36 -4.51 8.61
N GLN A 320 -28.83 -5.66 9.05
CA GLN A 320 -29.42 -6.52 10.09
C GLN A 320 -28.48 -6.77 11.29
N ASN A 321 -27.24 -6.29 11.22
CA ASN A 321 -26.30 -6.33 12.33
C ASN A 321 -26.46 -5.10 13.24
N THR A 322 -26.40 -5.33 14.55
CA THR A 322 -26.64 -4.34 15.61
C THR A 322 -25.46 -4.21 16.59
N THR A 323 -24.29 -4.77 16.25
CA THR A 323 -23.13 -4.86 17.16
C THR A 323 -21.83 -4.37 16.53
N LEU A 324 -21.69 -4.45 15.21
CA LEU A 324 -20.51 -4.03 14.49
C LEU A 324 -20.40 -2.50 14.49
N THR A 325 -19.48 -1.99 15.31
CA THR A 325 -19.13 -0.58 15.45
C THR A 325 -18.05 -0.16 14.46
N GLU A 326 -17.10 -1.05 14.12
CA GLU A 326 -15.99 -0.78 13.21
C GLU A 326 -15.97 -1.75 12.02
N LEU A 327 -15.89 -1.21 10.81
CA LEU A 327 -15.68 -1.98 9.58
C LEU A 327 -14.55 -1.38 8.74
N ASP A 328 -13.55 -2.20 8.40
CA ASP A 328 -12.55 -1.90 7.38
C ASP A 328 -12.70 -2.82 6.16
N ILE A 329 -12.99 -2.19 5.02
CA ILE A 329 -13.08 -2.77 3.67
C ILE A 329 -12.24 -1.94 2.68
N SER A 330 -11.21 -1.25 3.17
CA SER A 330 -10.26 -0.48 2.36
C SER A 330 -9.37 -1.37 1.47
N GLN A 331 -8.67 -0.79 0.50
CA GLN A 331 -7.73 -1.48 -0.39
C GLN A 331 -8.35 -2.65 -1.18
N ASN A 332 -9.64 -2.56 -1.50
CA ASN A 332 -10.39 -3.54 -2.28
C ASN A 332 -10.72 -2.96 -3.67
N LYS A 333 -11.63 -3.60 -4.42
CA LYS A 333 -12.08 -3.17 -5.75
C LYS A 333 -13.56 -2.75 -5.74
N ILE A 334 -13.95 -2.02 -4.69
CA ILE A 334 -15.34 -1.61 -4.48
C ILE A 334 -15.59 -0.35 -5.32
N SER A 335 -16.36 -0.52 -6.40
CA SER A 335 -16.83 0.56 -7.27
C SER A 335 -18.07 1.25 -6.72
N ASP A 336 -18.48 2.36 -7.36
CA ASP A 336 -19.66 3.15 -7.00
C ASP A 336 -20.93 2.34 -6.74
N THR A 337 -21.18 1.26 -7.48
CA THR A 337 -22.35 0.39 -7.27
C THR A 337 -22.26 -0.45 -6.00
N GLY A 338 -21.05 -0.83 -5.56
CA GLY A 338 -20.83 -1.40 -4.24
C GLY A 338 -21.04 -0.39 -3.13
N VAL A 339 -20.55 0.83 -3.35
CA VAL A 339 -20.72 1.97 -2.43
C VAL A 339 -22.19 2.37 -2.30
N GLN A 340 -23.00 2.24 -3.36
CA GLN A 340 -24.45 2.44 -3.31
C GLN A 340 -25.09 1.60 -2.20
N TYR A 341 -24.81 0.29 -2.19
CA TYR A 341 -25.36 -0.61 -1.17
C TYR A 341 -24.87 -0.29 0.24
N ILE A 342 -23.61 0.13 0.41
CA ILE A 342 -23.06 0.58 1.70
C ILE A 342 -23.76 1.87 2.16
N GLY A 343 -23.95 2.85 1.26
CA GLY A 343 -24.69 4.09 1.52
C GLY A 343 -26.15 3.84 1.92
N ASP A 344 -26.81 2.88 1.28
CA ASP A 344 -28.15 2.43 1.67
C ASP A 344 -28.15 1.70 3.03
N ALA A 345 -27.13 0.88 3.32
CA ALA A 345 -26.99 0.24 4.62
C ALA A 345 -26.79 1.25 5.76
N LEU A 346 -26.03 2.33 5.54
CA LEU A 346 -25.82 3.40 6.53
C LEU A 346 -27.12 4.13 6.93
N LYS A 347 -28.11 4.23 6.04
CA LYS A 347 -29.43 4.82 6.35
C LYS A 347 -30.16 4.04 7.45
N HIS A 348 -30.05 2.70 7.41
CA HIS A 348 -30.75 1.79 8.31
C HIS A 348 -29.93 1.38 9.54
N ASN A 349 -28.63 1.10 9.38
CA ASN A 349 -27.77 0.66 10.48
C ASN A 349 -27.61 1.79 11.53
N LYS A 350 -27.67 1.41 12.82
CA LYS A 350 -27.53 2.29 13.99
C LYS A 350 -26.49 1.76 15.01
N ALA A 351 -25.52 0.98 14.53
CA ALA A 351 -24.43 0.42 15.34
C ALA A 351 -23.04 0.88 14.87
N LEU A 352 -22.86 1.04 13.55
CA LEU A 352 -21.58 1.39 12.95
C LEU A 352 -21.19 2.84 13.33
N THR A 353 -19.99 2.98 13.89
CA THR A 353 -19.35 4.23 14.32
C THR A 353 -18.09 4.57 13.52
N LYS A 354 -17.36 3.58 12.99
CA LYS A 354 -16.14 3.74 12.17
C LYS A 354 -16.26 2.92 10.88
N LEU A 355 -16.12 3.59 9.73
CA LEU A 355 -16.11 2.96 8.41
C LEU A 355 -14.87 3.38 7.63
N ASN A 356 -14.09 2.41 7.16
CA ASN A 356 -13.00 2.63 6.22
C ASN A 356 -13.27 1.93 4.88
N ILE A 357 -13.37 2.74 3.82
CA ILE A 357 -13.54 2.35 2.41
C ILE A 357 -12.49 3.04 1.53
N SER A 358 -11.39 3.52 2.12
CA SER A 358 -10.26 4.13 1.41
C SER A 358 -9.59 3.18 0.40
N SER A 359 -8.88 3.70 -0.60
CA SER A 359 -8.19 2.89 -1.63
C SER A 359 -9.10 1.90 -2.34
N ASN A 360 -10.18 2.39 -2.95
CA ASN A 360 -11.16 1.60 -3.71
C ASN A 360 -11.40 2.27 -5.09
N GLU A 361 -12.48 1.90 -5.78
CA GLU A 361 -12.84 2.41 -7.11
C GLU A 361 -13.99 3.43 -7.03
N ILE A 362 -13.97 4.29 -6.00
CA ILE A 362 -15.05 5.23 -5.66
C ILE A 362 -14.87 6.56 -6.41
N THR A 363 -15.90 7.01 -7.11
CA THR A 363 -15.93 8.31 -7.82
C THR A 363 -16.82 9.34 -7.10
N ALA A 364 -17.03 10.50 -7.72
CA ALA A 364 -18.07 11.45 -7.31
C ALA A 364 -19.47 10.82 -7.13
N THR A 365 -19.78 9.74 -7.86
CA THR A 365 -21.06 9.03 -7.79
C THR A 365 -21.18 8.22 -6.49
N GLY A 366 -20.17 7.43 -6.14
CA GLY A 366 -20.12 6.72 -4.86
C GLY A 366 -20.06 7.68 -3.68
N ALA A 367 -19.36 8.83 -3.82
CA ALA A 367 -19.40 9.91 -2.84
C ALA A 367 -20.82 10.49 -2.65
N GLN A 368 -21.65 10.54 -3.70
CA GLN A 368 -23.07 10.88 -3.58
C GLN A 368 -23.84 9.86 -2.73
N HIS A 369 -23.63 8.56 -2.98
CA HIS A 369 -24.30 7.52 -2.21
C HIS A 369 -23.88 7.49 -0.73
N ILE A 370 -22.60 7.77 -0.44
CA ILE A 370 -22.10 7.97 0.93
C ILE A 370 -22.78 9.19 1.56
N ALA A 371 -22.84 10.31 0.84
CA ALA A 371 -23.51 11.53 1.30
C ALA A 371 -25.00 11.30 1.62
N ASP A 372 -25.71 10.56 0.78
CA ASP A 372 -27.13 10.22 1.01
C ASP A 372 -27.33 9.23 2.17
N GLY A 373 -26.33 8.40 2.49
CA GLY A 373 -26.27 7.64 3.74
C GLY A 373 -26.04 8.54 4.95
N LEU A 374 -25.02 9.42 4.89
CA LEU A 374 -24.67 10.37 5.96
C LEU A 374 -25.80 11.32 6.32
N LYS A 375 -26.65 11.74 5.38
CA LYS A 375 -27.82 12.60 5.65
C LYS A 375 -28.86 11.95 6.59
N GLN A 376 -28.86 10.62 6.70
CA GLN A 376 -29.81 9.86 7.55
C GLN A 376 -29.13 9.05 8.68
N ASN A 377 -27.81 8.87 8.61
CA ASN A 377 -27.06 8.18 9.64
C ASN A 377 -26.72 9.11 10.81
N THR A 378 -26.96 8.63 12.03
CA THR A 378 -26.77 9.37 13.30
C THR A 378 -25.74 8.73 14.22
N THR A 379 -24.98 7.75 13.75
CA THR A 379 -24.08 6.89 14.57
C THR A 379 -22.64 6.87 14.08
N LEU A 380 -22.40 7.12 12.79
CA LEU A 380 -21.07 7.14 12.20
C LEU A 380 -20.32 8.38 12.69
N VAL A 381 -19.25 8.14 13.45
CA VAL A 381 -18.36 9.11 14.07
C VAL A 381 -17.11 9.32 13.21
N GLU A 382 -16.60 8.25 12.59
CA GLU A 382 -15.42 8.27 11.72
C GLU A 382 -15.72 7.69 10.33
N LEU A 383 -15.29 8.40 9.29
CA LEU A 383 -15.34 7.95 7.91
C LEU A 383 -13.99 8.17 7.22
N HIS A 384 -13.44 7.10 6.66
CA HIS A 384 -12.24 7.13 5.82
C HIS A 384 -12.59 6.72 4.39
N ILE A 385 -12.40 7.65 3.46
CA ILE A 385 -12.70 7.57 2.02
C ILE A 385 -11.51 8.07 1.18
N SER A 386 -10.31 8.09 1.75
CA SER A 386 -9.08 8.55 1.11
C SER A 386 -8.59 7.63 -0.01
N ARG A 387 -7.70 8.12 -0.90
CA ARG A 387 -7.14 7.35 -2.04
C ARG A 387 -8.23 6.80 -2.98
N ASN A 388 -9.18 7.66 -3.34
CA ASN A 388 -10.27 7.37 -4.29
C ASN A 388 -10.28 8.45 -5.41
N LYS A 389 -11.34 8.51 -6.23
CA LYS A 389 -11.50 9.49 -7.33
C LYS A 389 -12.71 10.40 -7.12
N ILE A 390 -12.86 10.89 -5.89
CA ILE A 390 -14.05 11.62 -5.44
C ILE A 390 -14.21 12.97 -6.16
N ILE A 391 -13.10 13.64 -6.51
CA ILE A 391 -13.03 14.93 -7.21
C ILE A 391 -13.87 16.07 -6.58
N ASN A 392 -13.91 17.23 -7.22
CA ASN A 392 -14.69 18.40 -6.74
C ASN A 392 -16.19 18.09 -6.55
N ALA A 393 -16.80 17.33 -7.47
CA ALA A 393 -18.23 17.00 -7.42
C ALA A 393 -18.58 16.05 -6.26
N GLY A 394 -17.72 15.07 -5.95
CA GLY A 394 -17.91 14.22 -4.78
C GLY A 394 -17.61 14.96 -3.47
N ALA A 395 -16.62 15.86 -3.46
CA ALA A 395 -16.37 16.75 -2.33
C ALA A 395 -17.58 17.66 -2.04
N GLN A 396 -18.27 18.16 -3.08
CA GLN A 396 -19.54 18.88 -2.94
C GLN A 396 -20.62 17.99 -2.30
N ASN A 397 -20.81 16.77 -2.79
CA ASN A 397 -21.80 15.84 -2.24
C ASN A 397 -21.57 15.58 -0.74
N ILE A 398 -20.33 15.31 -0.33
CA ILE A 398 -19.95 15.11 1.08
C ILE A 398 -20.14 16.40 1.89
N ALA A 399 -19.76 17.56 1.34
CA ALA A 399 -19.98 18.86 1.98
C ALA A 399 -21.47 19.16 2.23
N ASP A 400 -22.35 18.85 1.28
CA ASP A 400 -23.80 19.02 1.44
C ASP A 400 -24.40 18.04 2.46
N ALA A 401 -23.83 16.84 2.64
CA ALA A 401 -24.19 15.98 3.76
C ALA A 401 -23.70 16.52 5.12
N LEU A 402 -22.47 17.07 5.19
CA LEU A 402 -21.90 17.65 6.41
C LEU A 402 -22.70 18.85 6.95
N LYS A 403 -23.41 19.59 6.09
CA LYS A 403 -24.32 20.68 6.51
C LYS A 403 -25.53 20.18 7.33
N HIS A 404 -25.85 18.89 7.27
CA HIS A 404 -27.00 18.27 7.95
C HIS A 404 -26.61 17.19 8.97
N ASN A 405 -25.49 16.49 8.75
CA ASN A 405 -25.02 15.44 9.65
C ASN A 405 -24.43 16.03 10.94
N ASN A 406 -24.89 15.53 12.10
CA ASN A 406 -24.44 15.93 13.43
C ASN A 406 -23.77 14.77 14.21
N ALA A 407 -23.40 13.67 13.53
CA ALA A 407 -22.79 12.48 14.09
C ALA A 407 -21.28 12.40 13.79
N LEU A 408 -20.89 12.73 12.55
CA LEU A 408 -19.50 12.64 12.12
C LEU A 408 -18.62 13.63 12.89
N ARG A 409 -17.50 13.11 13.40
CA ARG A 409 -16.44 13.83 14.12
C ARG A 409 -15.13 13.82 13.33
N LYS A 410 -14.84 12.73 12.60
CA LYS A 410 -13.61 12.53 11.83
C LYS A 410 -13.92 12.15 10.39
N LEU A 411 -13.36 12.91 9.45
CA LEU A 411 -13.43 12.65 8.01
C LEU A 411 -12.02 12.64 7.41
N ASP A 412 -11.63 11.52 6.81
CA ASP A 412 -10.48 11.44 5.92
C ASP A 412 -10.93 11.30 4.47
N ILE A 413 -10.66 12.34 3.68
CA ILE A 413 -10.94 12.46 2.25
C ILE A 413 -9.66 12.87 1.49
N SER A 414 -8.48 12.60 2.06
CA SER A 414 -7.17 12.85 1.44
C SER A 414 -6.92 12.01 0.18
N THR A 415 -6.03 12.44 -0.72
CA THR A 415 -5.73 11.72 -1.98
C THR A 415 -6.98 11.39 -2.81
N ASN A 416 -7.67 12.42 -3.32
CA ASN A 416 -8.98 12.26 -3.97
C ASN A 416 -9.19 13.13 -5.22
N GLU A 417 -8.11 13.71 -5.76
CA GLU A 417 -8.17 14.63 -6.93
C GLU A 417 -9.11 15.84 -6.66
N ILE A 418 -9.22 16.27 -5.39
CA ILE A 418 -10.00 17.44 -4.98
C ILE A 418 -9.18 18.69 -5.22
N ALA A 419 -9.74 19.68 -5.92
CA ALA A 419 -9.13 20.97 -6.17
C ALA A 419 -9.89 22.10 -5.44
N ASP A 420 -9.56 23.35 -5.77
CA ASP A 420 -10.04 24.54 -5.05
C ASP A 420 -11.56 24.67 -4.95
N ALA A 421 -12.32 24.21 -5.96
CA ALA A 421 -13.78 24.20 -5.93
C ALA A 421 -14.34 23.20 -4.89
N GLY A 422 -13.75 22.00 -4.79
CA GLY A 422 -14.12 21.05 -3.74
C GLY A 422 -13.67 21.52 -2.35
N ALA A 423 -12.51 22.18 -2.25
CA ALA A 423 -12.07 22.83 -1.02
C ALA A 423 -13.01 23.97 -0.59
N GLN A 424 -13.53 24.76 -1.54
CA GLN A 424 -14.57 25.76 -1.29
C GLN A 424 -15.83 25.12 -0.70
N HIS A 425 -16.37 24.07 -1.32
CA HIS A 425 -17.57 23.40 -0.81
C HIS A 425 -17.37 22.83 0.61
N LEU A 426 -16.20 22.21 0.88
CA LEU A 426 -15.85 21.72 2.22
C LEU A 426 -15.71 22.88 3.23
N GLY A 427 -15.11 24.01 2.83
CA GLY A 427 -15.06 25.24 3.64
C GLY A 427 -16.46 25.80 3.95
N ASP A 428 -17.36 25.83 2.97
CA ASP A 428 -18.75 26.27 3.18
C ASP A 428 -19.53 25.31 4.09
N ALA A 429 -19.26 24.00 4.04
CA ALA A 429 -19.81 23.06 5.02
C ALA A 429 -19.25 23.28 6.43
N LEU A 430 -17.95 23.54 6.57
CA LEU A 430 -17.30 23.84 7.86
C LEU A 430 -17.86 25.12 8.52
N LYS A 431 -18.30 26.12 7.77
CA LYS A 431 -18.97 27.33 8.34
C LYS A 431 -20.27 27.00 9.08
N HIS A 432 -20.92 25.87 8.76
CA HIS A 432 -22.19 25.45 9.35
C HIS A 432 -22.09 24.24 10.28
N ASN A 433 -21.24 23.26 9.97
CA ASN A 433 -21.08 22.05 10.76
C ASN A 433 -20.38 22.34 12.10
N LYS A 434 -20.95 21.82 13.20
CA LYS A 434 -20.48 22.04 14.58
C LYS A 434 -19.97 20.77 15.27
N THR A 435 -19.75 19.69 14.52
CA THR A 435 -19.44 18.37 15.06
C THR A 435 -18.15 17.78 14.53
N LEU A 436 -17.74 18.12 13.30
CA LEU A 436 -16.49 17.66 12.72
C LEU A 436 -15.31 18.31 13.46
N THR A 437 -14.60 17.51 14.25
CA THR A 437 -13.42 17.89 15.03
C THR A 437 -12.11 17.58 14.30
N ILE A 438 -12.12 16.64 13.35
CA ILE A 438 -10.95 16.14 12.62
C ILE A 438 -11.28 16.09 11.12
N LEU A 439 -10.49 16.79 10.30
CA LEU A 439 -10.59 16.77 8.84
C LEU A 439 -9.21 16.54 8.20
N ASN A 440 -9.10 15.52 7.35
CA ASN A 440 -7.95 15.31 6.48
C ASN A 440 -8.34 15.46 5.01
N ILE A 441 -7.78 16.49 4.37
CA ILE A 441 -7.94 16.82 2.94
C ILE A 441 -6.57 16.90 2.23
N GLY A 442 -5.49 16.42 2.85
CA GLY A 442 -4.14 16.45 2.28
C GLY A 442 -3.97 15.61 1.01
N ASN A 443 -2.82 15.75 0.35
CA ASN A 443 -2.46 15.08 -0.90
C ASN A 443 -3.53 15.24 -2.00
N ASN A 444 -4.05 16.45 -2.14
CA ASN A 444 -5.10 16.84 -3.08
C ASN A 444 -4.63 18.05 -3.92
N GLN A 445 -5.30 18.32 -5.02
CA GLN A 445 -4.98 19.38 -6.00
C GLN A 445 -5.39 20.79 -5.51
N ILE A 446 -5.26 21.05 -4.21
CA ILE A 446 -5.66 22.30 -3.56
C ILE A 446 -4.49 23.28 -3.63
N THR A 447 -4.77 24.52 -4.06
CA THR A 447 -3.82 25.61 -4.20
C THR A 447 -4.00 26.67 -3.11
N GLU A 448 -3.25 27.76 -3.18
CA GLU A 448 -3.46 29.00 -2.43
C GLU A 448 -4.93 29.49 -2.46
N CYS A 449 -5.67 29.27 -3.56
CA CYS A 449 -7.07 29.66 -3.69
C CYS A 449 -8.02 28.79 -2.85
N GLY A 450 -7.85 27.46 -2.87
CA GLY A 450 -8.63 26.55 -2.02
C GLY A 450 -8.23 26.69 -0.55
N ALA A 451 -6.95 26.96 -0.26
CA ALA A 451 -6.47 27.29 1.08
C ALA A 451 -7.17 28.52 1.67
N GLN A 452 -7.39 29.57 0.87
CA GLN A 452 -8.15 30.74 1.29
C GLN A 452 -9.56 30.38 1.77
N ASN A 453 -10.27 29.52 1.03
CA ASN A 453 -11.63 29.11 1.37
C ASN A 453 -11.70 28.31 2.69
N ILE A 454 -10.69 27.46 2.94
CA ILE A 454 -10.55 26.74 4.22
C ILE A 454 -10.19 27.70 5.36
N ALA A 455 -9.31 28.67 5.12
CA ALA A 455 -8.94 29.70 6.09
C ALA A 455 -10.16 30.57 6.50
N ASP A 456 -10.95 31.04 5.53
CA ASP A 456 -12.17 31.83 5.81
C ASP A 456 -13.29 31.00 6.47
N ALA A 457 -13.25 29.68 6.34
CA ALA A 457 -14.07 28.77 7.14
C ALA A 457 -13.55 28.64 8.59
N LEU A 458 -12.23 28.51 8.79
CA LEU A 458 -11.59 28.42 10.11
C LEU A 458 -11.80 29.68 10.96
N LYS A 459 -11.89 30.87 10.37
CA LYS A 459 -12.25 32.10 11.11
C LYS A 459 -13.59 31.96 11.85
N GLN A 460 -14.56 31.27 11.25
CA GLN A 460 -15.91 31.10 11.78
C GLN A 460 -16.09 29.80 12.57
N ASN A 461 -15.56 28.67 12.07
CA ASN A 461 -15.73 27.36 12.69
C ASN A 461 -14.96 27.29 14.03
N LYS A 462 -15.66 26.88 15.09
CA LYS A 462 -15.10 26.67 16.44
C LYS A 462 -15.23 25.20 16.92
N ALA A 463 -15.38 24.25 16.00
CA ALA A 463 -15.50 22.82 16.28
C ALA A 463 -14.28 22.01 15.82
N LEU A 464 -13.64 22.40 14.71
CA LEU A 464 -12.49 21.70 14.15
C LEU A 464 -11.25 21.91 15.02
N THR A 465 -10.75 20.82 15.60
CA THR A 465 -9.56 20.78 16.46
C THR A 465 -8.31 20.28 15.72
N LEU A 466 -8.47 19.51 14.65
CA LEU A 466 -7.37 18.99 13.83
C LEU A 466 -7.67 19.19 12.34
N LEU A 467 -6.73 19.81 11.63
CA LEU A 467 -6.75 19.95 10.17
C LEU A 467 -5.46 19.39 9.55
N HIS A 468 -5.64 18.43 8.65
CA HIS A 468 -4.57 17.82 7.86
C HIS A 468 -4.69 18.30 6.39
N ILE A 469 -3.73 19.13 5.97
CA ILE A 469 -3.60 19.78 4.65
C ILE A 469 -2.17 19.63 4.09
N GLN A 470 -1.46 18.58 4.48
CA GLN A 470 -0.14 18.19 3.95
C GLN A 470 -0.20 17.81 2.46
N TYR A 471 0.93 17.91 1.74
CA TYR A 471 1.06 17.55 0.32
C TYR A 471 0.05 18.28 -0.62
N ILE A 472 -0.18 19.58 -0.41
CA ILE A 472 -0.98 20.45 -1.30
C ILE A 472 -0.21 21.74 -1.62
N GLN A 473 -0.57 22.45 -2.69
CA GLN A 473 0.18 23.59 -3.22
C GLN A 473 -0.13 24.91 -2.48
N LEU A 474 0.07 24.96 -1.16
CA LEU A 474 -0.21 26.16 -0.35
C LEU A 474 0.65 27.35 -0.77
N LYS A 475 1.96 27.13 -0.87
CA LYS A 475 2.98 28.20 -0.99
C LYS A 475 2.87 29.25 0.14
N ASP A 476 3.68 30.30 0.07
CA ASP A 476 3.68 31.36 1.09
C ASP A 476 2.36 32.15 1.14
N VAL A 477 1.60 32.20 0.05
CA VAL A 477 0.27 32.86 -0.01
C VAL A 477 -0.79 32.05 0.74
N GLY A 478 -0.85 30.73 0.55
CA GLY A 478 -1.71 29.86 1.35
C GLY A 478 -1.33 29.87 2.84
N ALA A 479 -0.03 29.93 3.15
CA ALA A 479 0.46 30.12 4.51
C ALA A 479 -0.01 31.45 5.13
N GLN A 480 -0.05 32.54 4.35
CA GLN A 480 -0.58 33.83 4.80
C GLN A 480 -2.06 33.73 5.17
N TYR A 481 -2.91 33.13 4.31
CA TYR A 481 -4.33 32.97 4.61
C TYR A 481 -4.57 32.13 5.87
N LEU A 482 -3.82 31.03 6.04
CA LEU A 482 -3.87 30.21 7.25
C LEU A 482 -3.41 31.00 8.49
N ALA A 483 -2.35 31.81 8.38
CA ALA A 483 -1.89 32.68 9.46
C ALA A 483 -2.95 33.71 9.87
N ASP A 484 -3.66 34.30 8.91
CA ASP A 484 -4.77 35.22 9.18
C ASP A 484 -5.91 34.51 9.92
N ALA A 485 -6.30 33.31 9.48
CA ALA A 485 -7.30 32.50 10.17
C ALA A 485 -6.87 32.07 11.58
N LEU A 486 -5.59 31.77 11.82
CA LEU A 486 -5.06 31.39 13.13
C LEU A 486 -5.15 32.52 14.17
N ARG A 487 -5.17 33.80 13.77
CA ARG A 487 -5.36 34.92 14.71
C ARG A 487 -6.80 35.05 15.20
N GLU A 488 -7.78 34.52 14.46
CA GLU A 488 -9.22 34.53 14.81
C GLU A 488 -9.74 33.17 15.33
N ASN A 489 -9.08 32.07 14.97
CA ASN A 489 -9.48 30.73 15.38
C ASN A 489 -8.99 30.39 16.79
N THR A 490 -9.91 29.88 17.62
CA THR A 490 -9.67 29.50 19.02
C THR A 490 -9.97 28.02 19.31
N ALA A 491 -10.24 27.23 18.27
CA ALA A 491 -10.64 25.82 18.36
C ALA A 491 -9.56 24.86 17.84
N LEU A 492 -8.85 25.22 16.78
CA LEU A 492 -7.80 24.41 16.19
C LEU A 492 -6.65 24.20 17.20
N ARG A 493 -6.17 22.96 17.27
CA ARG A 493 -5.14 22.44 18.19
C ARG A 493 -3.96 21.84 17.43
N THR A 494 -4.24 21.05 16.40
CA THR A 494 -3.25 20.43 15.51
C THR A 494 -3.46 20.91 14.07
N LEU A 495 -2.37 21.35 13.42
CA LEU A 495 -2.35 21.72 12.01
C LEU A 495 -1.19 20.99 11.32
N ASN A 496 -1.48 20.25 10.24
CA ASN A 496 -0.44 19.62 9.42
C ASN A 496 -0.38 20.29 8.04
N ILE A 497 0.75 20.94 7.77
CA ILE A 497 1.12 21.63 6.51
C ILE A 497 2.44 21.07 5.97
N TYR A 498 2.76 19.80 6.25
CA TYR A 498 3.97 19.15 5.74
C TYR A 498 3.96 19.02 4.20
N LYS A 499 5.11 19.26 3.55
CA LYS A 499 5.31 19.20 2.08
C LYS A 499 4.32 20.05 1.28
N THR A 500 4.19 21.34 1.62
CA THR A 500 3.19 22.26 1.02
C THR A 500 3.78 23.46 0.25
N GLU A 501 5.04 23.35 -0.18
CA GLU A 501 5.78 24.40 -0.93
C GLU A 501 5.93 25.75 -0.20
N ILE A 502 5.70 25.78 1.11
CA ILE A 502 5.94 26.95 1.97
C ILE A 502 7.45 27.14 2.19
N THR A 503 7.89 28.41 2.23
CA THR A 503 9.26 28.86 2.54
C THR A 503 9.32 29.57 3.91
N ASP A 504 10.49 30.08 4.29
CA ASP A 504 10.66 30.98 5.44
C ASP A 504 9.66 32.15 5.46
N ILE A 505 9.22 32.67 4.29
CA ILE A 505 8.27 33.79 4.21
C ILE A 505 6.90 33.35 4.76
N GLY A 506 6.37 32.22 4.31
CA GLY A 506 5.09 31.70 4.79
C GLY A 506 5.15 31.17 6.22
N ILE A 507 6.26 30.54 6.62
CA ILE A 507 6.47 30.16 8.04
C ILE A 507 6.56 31.40 8.93
N GLN A 508 7.15 32.50 8.47
CA GLN A 508 7.17 33.76 9.22
C GLN A 508 5.75 34.33 9.41
N TYR A 509 4.84 34.23 8.43
CA TYR A 509 3.44 34.60 8.65
C TYR A 509 2.77 33.75 9.75
N ILE A 510 2.97 32.43 9.72
CA ILE A 510 2.44 31.50 10.74
C ILE A 510 3.05 31.81 12.12
N ALA A 511 4.35 32.05 12.21
CA ALA A 511 5.04 32.43 13.45
C ALA A 511 4.45 33.71 14.06
N THR A 512 4.20 34.75 13.25
CA THR A 512 3.56 35.99 13.69
C THR A 512 2.11 35.78 14.13
N ALA A 513 1.39 34.79 13.58
CA ALA A 513 0.07 34.40 14.09
C ALA A 513 0.16 33.67 15.44
N LEU A 514 1.14 32.77 15.61
CA LEU A 514 1.37 32.03 16.86
C LEU A 514 1.86 32.90 18.03
N GLU A 515 2.41 34.09 17.78
CA GLU A 515 2.66 35.08 18.85
C GLU A 515 1.39 35.36 19.65
N GLN A 516 0.25 35.50 18.97
CA GLN A 516 -1.07 35.77 19.56
C GLN A 516 -1.90 34.50 19.81
N ASN A 517 -1.87 33.53 18.89
CA ASN A 517 -2.63 32.29 19.03
C ASN A 517 -2.03 31.38 20.12
N THR A 518 -2.82 31.10 21.16
CA THR A 518 -2.44 30.19 22.26
C THR A 518 -3.09 28.80 22.18
N THR A 519 -3.67 28.42 21.05
CA THR A 519 -4.49 27.20 20.92
C THR A 519 -3.83 26.09 20.12
N ILE A 520 -3.00 26.43 19.12
CA ILE A 520 -2.19 25.44 18.40
C ILE A 520 -1.14 24.86 19.37
N VAL A 521 -1.25 23.56 19.64
CA VAL A 521 -0.36 22.74 20.48
C VAL A 521 0.43 21.73 19.65
N GLU A 522 0.21 21.69 18.34
CA GLU A 522 0.97 20.90 17.38
C GLU A 522 0.90 21.55 15.99
N LEU A 523 2.07 21.72 15.36
CA LEU A 523 2.20 22.21 13.99
C LEU A 523 3.25 21.36 13.27
N GLN A 524 2.83 20.63 12.23
CA GLN A 524 3.72 19.82 11.40
C GLN A 524 4.07 20.58 10.12
N ILE A 525 5.37 20.82 9.90
CA ILE A 525 5.95 21.59 8.80
C ILE A 525 7.12 20.81 8.16
N SER A 526 7.48 21.13 6.91
CA SER A 526 8.69 20.56 6.29
C SER A 526 9.97 21.27 6.77
N ASN A 527 11.03 20.49 7.00
CA ASN A 527 12.34 21.02 7.39
C ASN A 527 13.16 21.56 6.20
N GLU A 528 12.86 21.14 4.98
CA GLU A 528 13.71 21.35 3.78
C GLU A 528 13.84 22.82 3.35
N ASN A 529 12.78 23.62 3.50
CA ASN A 529 12.67 24.99 2.98
C ASN A 529 12.58 26.06 4.08
N VAL A 530 13.06 25.76 5.30
CA VAL A 530 12.90 26.59 6.49
C VAL A 530 14.22 26.73 7.24
N GLY A 531 14.50 27.91 7.80
CA GLY A 531 15.63 28.19 8.68
C GLY A 531 15.46 27.60 10.08
N GLU A 532 16.59 27.29 10.73
CA GLU A 532 16.58 26.70 12.09
C GLU A 532 15.99 27.67 13.13
N ASP A 533 16.31 28.95 13.03
CA ASP A 533 15.78 30.00 13.92
C ASP A 533 14.24 30.07 13.88
N LEU A 534 13.64 29.92 12.69
CA LEU A 534 12.19 29.89 12.52
C LEU A 534 11.59 28.57 13.05
N ARG A 535 12.21 27.42 12.82
CA ARG A 535 11.81 26.15 13.45
C ARG A 535 11.80 26.25 14.98
N GLN A 536 12.88 26.78 15.56
CA GLN A 536 13.01 26.93 17.01
C GLN A 536 12.01 27.94 17.57
N LYS A 537 11.77 29.08 16.90
CA LYS A 537 10.72 30.04 17.29
C LYS A 537 9.30 29.43 17.24
N ILE A 538 9.00 28.64 16.20
CA ILE A 538 7.73 27.89 16.12
C ILE A 538 7.61 26.92 17.30
N LYS A 539 8.64 26.11 17.55
CA LYS A 539 8.68 25.14 18.65
C LYS A 539 8.45 25.79 20.02
N GLU A 540 9.06 26.95 20.27
CA GLU A 540 8.86 27.71 21.50
C GLU A 540 7.39 28.17 21.69
N PHE A 541 6.71 28.61 20.63
CA PHE A 541 5.27 28.91 20.72
C PHE A 541 4.42 27.67 20.95
N ILE A 542 4.76 26.54 20.33
CA ILE A 542 4.06 25.25 20.53
C ILE A 542 4.22 24.79 21.99
N ASP A 543 5.44 24.80 22.53
CA ASP A 543 5.68 24.38 23.92
C ASP A 543 5.11 25.36 24.95
N ARG A 544 5.08 26.68 24.64
CA ARG A 544 4.33 27.69 25.41
C ARG A 544 2.84 27.39 25.43
N ASN A 545 2.26 26.97 24.31
CA ASN A 545 0.83 26.68 24.18
C ASN A 545 0.46 25.37 24.88
N ARG A 546 1.28 24.32 24.75
CA ARG A 546 1.15 23.05 25.48
C ARG A 546 1.13 23.26 27.00
N LYS A 547 2.05 24.09 27.52
CA LYS A 547 2.11 24.44 28.95
C LYS A 547 0.89 25.24 29.46
N LYS A 548 0.12 25.88 28.58
CA LYS A 548 -1.07 26.67 28.95
C LYS A 548 -2.38 25.88 28.91
N SER A 549 -2.44 24.77 28.17
CA SER A 549 -3.71 24.20 27.72
C SER A 549 -4.26 23.08 28.61
N ASN A 550 -3.45 22.53 29.53
CA ASN A 550 -3.70 21.24 30.22
C ASN A 550 -4.10 20.11 29.26
N TRP A 551 -3.75 20.23 27.98
CA TRP A 551 -4.18 19.32 26.93
C TRP A 551 -3.23 18.14 26.86
N ALA A 552 -3.65 17.01 27.43
CA ALA A 552 -3.06 15.72 27.10
C ALA A 552 -3.15 15.51 25.58
N LEU A 553 -2.03 15.16 24.95
CA LEU A 553 -2.02 14.79 23.54
C LEU A 553 -2.97 13.59 23.36
N PRO A 554 -3.90 13.59 22.38
CA PRO A 554 -4.72 12.43 22.12
C PRO A 554 -3.80 11.28 21.69
N GLN A 555 -3.86 10.15 22.41
CA GLN A 555 -2.88 9.06 22.39
C GLN A 555 -2.82 8.24 21.09
N THR A 556 -3.31 8.79 19.97
CA THR A 556 -3.46 8.13 18.67
C THR A 556 -2.99 8.96 17.47
N VAL A 557 -2.69 10.27 17.63
CA VAL A 557 -2.37 11.16 16.49
C VAL A 557 -1.01 10.84 15.85
N THR A 558 -0.07 10.27 16.60
CA THR A 558 1.26 9.87 16.09
C THR A 558 1.26 8.54 15.35
N ASP A 559 0.31 7.64 15.63
CA ASP A 559 0.40 6.22 15.23
C ASP A 559 -0.82 5.68 14.46
N GLU A 560 -2.04 6.18 14.67
CA GLU A 560 -3.21 5.84 13.81
C GLU A 560 -3.33 6.77 12.59
N TYR A 561 -2.62 7.91 12.58
CA TYR A 561 -2.26 8.64 11.36
C TYR A 561 -0.86 8.28 10.86
N THR A 562 -0.43 7.04 11.11
CA THR A 562 0.48 6.40 10.16
C THR A 562 -0.19 6.40 8.78
N TYR A 563 0.28 7.31 7.92
CA TYR A 563 0.43 6.97 6.52
C TYR A 563 1.11 5.60 6.51
N PHE A 564 0.37 4.54 6.14
CA PHE A 564 0.77 3.15 6.30
C PHE A 564 2.23 3.02 5.85
N ASP A 565 3.15 2.80 6.81
CA ASP A 565 4.54 3.25 6.65
C ASP A 565 5.38 2.23 5.85
N TYR A 566 4.92 2.00 4.64
CA TYR A 566 5.67 1.42 3.56
C TYR A 566 6.97 2.20 3.30
N SER A 567 7.17 3.45 3.78
CA SER A 567 8.47 4.13 3.65
C SER A 567 9.54 3.55 4.58
N LYS A 568 9.16 2.95 5.72
CA LYS A 568 10.07 2.15 6.57
C LYS A 568 10.30 0.73 6.08
N THR A 569 9.39 0.13 5.31
CA THR A 569 9.69 -1.07 4.48
C THR A 569 10.25 -0.73 3.10
N LEU A 570 10.39 0.56 2.76
CA LEU A 570 11.03 1.07 1.53
C LEU A 570 12.25 1.95 1.81
N ALA A 571 12.86 1.81 3.00
CA ALA A 571 14.26 2.13 3.22
C ALA A 571 15.10 1.05 2.50
N THR A 572 15.45 1.22 1.22
CA THR A 572 16.27 2.34 0.73
C THR A 572 15.89 2.81 -0.69
N THR A 573 16.41 3.99 -1.09
CA THR A 573 16.34 4.57 -2.45
C THR A 573 14.93 4.76 -3.07
N ASN A 574 14.13 5.68 -2.52
CA ASN A 574 13.17 6.47 -3.30
C ASN A 574 13.35 7.96 -2.95
N ASP A 575 13.87 8.76 -3.88
CA ASP A 575 13.96 10.22 -3.77
C ASP A 575 13.16 10.88 -4.91
N SER A 576 11.94 10.36 -5.11
CA SER A 576 11.04 10.69 -6.20
C SER A 576 9.57 10.58 -5.76
N ASN A 577 8.84 11.70 -5.81
CA ASN A 577 7.41 11.80 -5.44
C ASN A 577 6.48 11.36 -6.60
N ILE A 578 6.77 10.23 -7.24
CA ILE A 578 6.06 9.77 -8.45
C ILE A 578 4.93 8.81 -8.05
N ASP A 579 3.68 9.17 -8.35
CA ASP A 579 2.55 8.24 -8.25
C ASP A 579 2.38 7.42 -9.54
N TRP A 580 3.16 6.34 -9.64
CA TRP A 580 3.17 5.39 -10.76
C TRP A 580 1.80 4.79 -11.12
N ARG A 581 0.80 4.89 -10.23
CA ARG A 581 -0.54 4.33 -10.46
C ARG A 581 -1.35 5.15 -11.46
N CYS A 582 -1.03 6.44 -11.66
CA CYS A 582 -1.84 7.38 -12.43
C CYS A 582 -1.03 8.25 -13.43
N ILE A 583 0.18 7.85 -13.82
CA ILE A 583 0.94 8.61 -14.84
C ILE A 583 0.32 8.43 -16.23
N TRP A 584 0.12 9.56 -16.93
CA TRP A 584 -0.16 9.61 -18.36
C TRP A 584 0.85 10.53 -19.04
N TRP A 585 1.32 10.19 -20.23
CA TRP A 585 2.31 10.99 -20.96
C TRP A 585 1.69 11.82 -22.10
N ALA A 586 2.40 12.85 -22.51
CA ALA A 586 2.17 13.55 -23.78
C ALA A 586 2.26 12.55 -24.95
N ARG A 587 1.37 12.69 -25.95
CA ARG A 587 1.38 11.79 -27.12
C ARG A 587 2.64 11.97 -27.96
N ASP A 588 3.09 13.21 -28.08
CA ASP A 588 4.23 13.59 -28.90
C ASP A 588 5.53 13.58 -28.10
N GLY A 589 6.56 12.92 -28.66
CA GLY A 589 7.89 12.89 -28.08
C GLY A 589 8.70 14.13 -28.46
N VAL A 590 9.22 14.86 -27.47
CA VAL A 590 10.15 15.96 -27.71
C VAL A 590 11.56 15.39 -27.86
N ILE A 591 12.27 15.76 -28.93
CA ILE A 591 13.68 15.36 -29.10
C ILE A 591 14.52 16.09 -28.05
N VAL A 592 15.23 15.33 -27.20
CA VAL A 592 16.09 15.87 -26.12
C VAL A 592 17.58 15.57 -26.33
N ALA A 593 17.92 14.64 -27.22
CA ALA A 593 19.29 14.39 -27.67
C ALA A 593 19.29 13.83 -29.11
N GLY A 594 20.34 14.11 -29.87
CA GLY A 594 20.49 13.67 -31.27
C GLY A 594 19.56 14.39 -32.26
N GLY A 595 19.31 13.76 -33.42
CA GLY A 595 18.35 14.20 -34.44
C GLY A 595 18.64 15.49 -35.24
N ASN A 596 19.46 16.42 -34.74
CA ASN A 596 19.64 17.76 -35.31
C ASN A 596 20.79 17.89 -36.32
N GLY A 597 20.83 16.99 -37.31
CA GLY A 597 21.75 17.05 -38.46
C GLY A 597 21.01 17.34 -39.78
N SER A 598 21.62 18.11 -40.68
CA SER A 598 21.03 18.43 -42.00
C SER A 598 21.19 17.26 -43.00
N GLY A 599 20.35 16.24 -42.83
CA GLY A 599 20.37 14.99 -43.59
C GLY A 599 20.04 13.81 -42.67
N ASN A 600 19.37 12.78 -43.21
CA ASN A 600 18.77 11.70 -42.40
C ASN A 600 19.75 11.01 -41.44
N GLY A 601 19.46 11.10 -40.14
CA GLY A 601 19.98 10.20 -39.10
C GLY A 601 21.40 10.49 -38.62
N SER A 602 22.30 9.54 -38.91
CA SER A 602 23.49 9.28 -38.09
C SER A 602 24.69 10.17 -38.40
N GLY A 603 25.43 10.56 -37.36
CA GLY A 603 26.74 11.20 -37.51
C GLY A 603 27.56 11.25 -36.23
N ASN A 604 28.81 11.71 -36.34
CA ASN A 604 29.78 11.77 -35.24
C ASN A 604 29.92 13.17 -34.63
N GLY A 605 29.20 14.18 -35.13
CA GLY A 605 29.16 15.52 -34.53
C GLY A 605 28.58 15.50 -33.11
N LEU A 606 28.76 16.59 -32.37
CA LEU A 606 28.23 16.74 -31.00
C LEU A 606 26.71 16.95 -30.95
N LYS A 607 26.08 17.28 -32.08
CA LYS A 607 24.61 17.34 -32.25
C LYS A 607 23.98 16.04 -32.75
N GLN A 608 24.78 14.97 -32.90
CA GLN A 608 24.37 13.72 -33.55
C GLN A 608 24.75 12.50 -32.70
N LEU A 609 24.01 11.43 -32.91
CA LEU A 609 24.30 10.07 -32.42
C LEU A 609 24.41 9.13 -33.64
N SER A 610 24.77 7.88 -33.41
CA SER A 610 24.69 6.81 -34.39
C SER A 610 24.26 5.50 -33.74
N HIS A 611 23.05 5.05 -34.05
CA HIS A 611 22.41 3.84 -33.53
C HIS A 611 22.49 3.71 -32.00
N PRO A 612 22.07 4.72 -31.22
CA PRO A 612 22.19 4.69 -29.75
C PRO A 612 21.44 3.48 -29.14
N TYR A 613 21.97 2.93 -28.05
CA TYR A 613 21.43 1.74 -27.36
C TYR A 613 20.86 2.07 -25.97
N GLY A 614 21.64 1.87 -24.90
CA GLY A 614 21.27 2.17 -23.52
C GLY A 614 21.51 3.62 -23.13
N MET A 615 20.85 4.03 -22.06
CA MET A 615 21.07 5.32 -21.42
C MET A 615 20.83 5.27 -19.92
N TYR A 616 21.52 6.14 -19.20
CA TYR A 616 21.29 6.41 -17.79
C TYR A 616 21.00 7.89 -17.58
N LEU A 617 19.90 8.18 -16.91
CA LEU A 617 19.56 9.53 -16.50
C LEU A 617 20.15 9.80 -15.10
N ASP A 618 20.94 10.87 -14.99
CA ASP A 618 21.32 11.46 -13.72
C ASP A 618 20.44 12.68 -13.44
N ASP A 619 19.39 12.49 -12.63
CA ASP A 619 18.53 13.56 -12.14
C ASP A 619 19.28 14.62 -11.32
N ASP A 620 20.30 14.26 -10.54
CA ASP A 620 21.01 15.20 -9.65
C ASP A 620 21.81 16.23 -10.47
N SER A 621 22.36 15.81 -11.62
CA SER A 621 23.06 16.70 -12.55
C SER A 621 22.22 17.16 -13.74
N GLN A 622 20.96 16.73 -13.84
CA GLN A 622 20.06 16.91 -15.00
C GLN A 622 20.74 16.51 -16.33
N CYS A 623 21.41 15.35 -16.35
CA CYS A 623 22.15 14.81 -17.51
C CYS A 623 21.58 13.46 -17.97
N ILE A 624 21.61 13.20 -19.29
CA ILE A 624 21.47 11.88 -19.88
C ILE A 624 22.84 11.39 -20.33
N TYR A 625 23.27 10.21 -19.90
CA TYR A 625 24.42 9.49 -20.46
C TYR A 625 23.93 8.47 -21.46
N ILE A 626 24.41 8.52 -22.70
CA ILE A 626 23.90 7.73 -23.83
C ILE A 626 25.03 6.86 -24.41
N ALA A 627 24.77 5.57 -24.57
CA ALA A 627 25.63 4.64 -25.29
C ALA A 627 25.49 4.87 -26.81
N ASP A 628 26.36 5.73 -27.36
CA ASP A 628 26.43 6.07 -28.78
C ASP A 628 27.24 4.99 -29.52
N TYR A 629 26.60 3.81 -29.60
CA TYR A 629 27.12 2.53 -30.07
C TYR A 629 27.86 2.60 -31.41
N GLY A 630 27.27 3.25 -32.42
CA GLY A 630 27.86 3.37 -33.76
C GLY A 630 29.12 4.22 -33.77
N ASN A 631 29.17 5.27 -32.94
CA ASN A 631 30.32 6.14 -32.77
C ASN A 631 31.36 5.62 -31.76
N ASN A 632 31.08 4.53 -31.03
CA ASN A 632 31.99 3.90 -30.07
C ASN A 632 32.39 4.83 -28.91
N ARG A 633 31.39 5.51 -28.35
CA ARG A 633 31.56 6.53 -27.28
C ARG A 633 30.36 6.57 -26.33
N ILE A 634 30.56 7.15 -25.16
CA ILE A 634 29.45 7.62 -24.30
C ILE A 634 29.34 9.13 -24.45
N VAL A 635 28.12 9.61 -24.70
CA VAL A 635 27.79 11.03 -24.78
C VAL A 635 26.97 11.44 -23.57
N GLU A 636 27.41 12.48 -22.86
CA GLU A 636 26.64 13.19 -21.85
C GLU A 636 25.85 14.31 -22.52
N TRP A 637 24.56 14.44 -22.21
CA TRP A 637 23.69 15.49 -22.75
C TRP A 637 22.93 16.13 -21.59
N LYS A 638 23.09 17.44 -21.35
CA LYS A 638 22.34 18.12 -20.30
C LYS A 638 20.93 18.47 -20.78
N LEU A 639 19.97 18.46 -19.87
CA LEU A 639 18.59 18.74 -20.21
C LEU A 639 18.40 20.20 -20.65
N GLY A 640 18.32 20.41 -21.96
CA GLY A 640 18.20 21.72 -22.60
C GLY A 640 19.39 22.14 -23.48
N ASP A 641 20.51 21.41 -23.45
CA ASP A 641 21.65 21.68 -24.35
C ASP A 641 21.33 21.26 -25.80
N GLU A 642 21.80 22.03 -26.78
CA GLU A 642 21.65 21.65 -28.21
C GLU A 642 22.66 20.58 -28.68
N SER A 643 23.63 20.23 -27.86
CA SER A 643 24.75 19.33 -28.21
C SER A 643 25.30 18.62 -26.99
N GLY A 644 25.57 17.31 -27.11
CA GLY A 644 26.21 16.53 -26.07
C GLY A 644 27.74 16.69 -26.01
N ARG A 645 28.33 16.17 -24.94
CA ARG A 645 29.76 16.11 -24.65
C ARG A 645 30.23 14.66 -24.60
N VAL A 646 31.31 14.32 -25.31
CA VAL A 646 31.91 12.98 -25.18
C VAL A 646 32.57 12.85 -23.81
N VAL A 647 32.21 11.82 -23.05
CA VAL A 647 32.71 11.59 -21.68
C VAL A 647 33.45 10.26 -21.51
N ALA A 648 33.28 9.31 -22.44
CA ALA A 648 34.09 8.10 -22.53
C ALA A 648 34.20 7.61 -23.99
N GLY A 649 35.30 6.91 -24.31
CA GLY A 649 35.59 6.42 -25.67
C GLY A 649 35.82 7.56 -26.68
N GLY A 650 35.37 7.38 -27.92
CA GLY A 650 35.48 8.38 -28.98
C GLY A 650 36.83 8.44 -29.71
N ASN A 651 37.90 7.86 -29.15
CA ASN A 651 39.24 7.77 -29.78
C ASN A 651 39.32 6.67 -30.88
N GLY A 652 38.25 6.55 -31.67
CA GLY A 652 38.01 5.45 -32.60
C GLY A 652 37.67 4.12 -31.89
N LYS A 653 37.15 3.16 -32.64
CA LYS A 653 36.86 1.82 -32.12
C LYS A 653 38.14 1.06 -31.73
N GLY A 654 38.06 0.24 -30.68
CA GLY A 654 39.12 -0.70 -30.32
C GLY A 654 39.17 -1.03 -28.84
N SER A 655 40.20 -1.79 -28.43
CA SER A 655 40.33 -2.41 -27.11
C SER A 655 41.28 -1.69 -26.15
N ARG A 656 41.84 -0.53 -26.52
CA ARG A 656 42.63 0.28 -25.58
C ARG A 656 41.78 0.81 -24.43
N LEU A 657 42.42 1.36 -23.40
CA LEU A 657 41.74 1.95 -22.23
C LEU A 657 41.09 3.32 -22.53
N ASP A 658 41.54 4.00 -23.58
CA ASP A 658 40.95 5.23 -24.13
C ASP A 658 39.89 4.96 -25.22
N GLN A 659 39.57 3.70 -25.50
CA GLN A 659 38.65 3.26 -26.56
C GLN A 659 37.51 2.38 -26.03
N LEU A 660 36.47 2.27 -26.84
CA LEU A 660 35.37 1.31 -26.73
C LEU A 660 35.16 0.66 -28.12
N ASP A 661 34.45 -0.45 -28.23
CA ASP A 661 33.91 -0.98 -29.48
C ASP A 661 32.45 -1.37 -29.24
N ARG A 662 31.54 -0.59 -29.83
CA ARG A 662 30.08 -0.76 -29.75
C ARG A 662 29.56 -0.90 -28.31
N PRO A 663 29.71 0.14 -27.47
CA PRO A 663 29.13 0.12 -26.14
C PRO A 663 27.60 0.00 -26.21
N THR A 664 27.01 -0.90 -25.43
CA THR A 664 25.56 -1.16 -25.45
C THR A 664 24.83 -0.47 -24.31
N ASP A 665 25.48 -0.26 -23.17
CA ASP A 665 24.83 0.32 -21.99
C ASP A 665 25.83 1.02 -21.05
N VAL A 666 25.31 1.93 -20.23
CA VAL A 666 26.07 2.73 -19.27
C VAL A 666 25.23 3.05 -18.04
N ILE A 667 25.81 2.97 -16.84
CA ILE A 667 25.21 3.44 -15.59
C ILE A 667 26.20 4.30 -14.78
N VAL A 668 25.73 5.06 -13.79
CA VAL A 668 26.58 5.85 -12.88
C VAL A 668 26.77 5.15 -11.54
N ASP A 669 28.01 4.89 -11.14
CA ASP A 669 28.38 4.62 -9.74
C ASP A 669 28.66 5.95 -9.03
N LYS A 670 27.64 6.46 -8.34
CA LYS A 670 27.67 7.76 -7.61
C LYS A 670 28.79 7.82 -6.59
N GLU A 671 29.04 6.70 -5.92
CA GLU A 671 30.02 6.56 -4.84
C GLU A 671 31.48 6.64 -5.30
N THR A 672 31.76 6.39 -6.58
CA THR A 672 33.08 6.60 -7.18
C THR A 672 33.07 7.66 -8.29
N ASP A 673 31.99 8.44 -8.38
CA ASP A 673 31.65 9.40 -9.44
C ASP A 673 32.11 8.95 -10.85
N SER A 674 31.77 7.71 -11.19
CA SER A 674 32.26 7.01 -12.37
C SER A 674 31.14 6.43 -13.20
N LEU A 675 31.35 6.35 -14.51
CA LEU A 675 30.52 5.57 -15.43
C LEU A 675 30.95 4.10 -15.37
N ILE A 676 29.99 3.18 -15.32
CA ILE A 676 30.19 1.75 -15.58
C ILE A 676 29.61 1.47 -16.96
N ILE A 677 30.37 0.86 -17.87
CA ILE A 677 30.04 0.77 -19.30
C ILE A 677 30.16 -0.67 -19.81
N CYS A 678 29.09 -1.18 -20.45
CA CYS A 678 29.14 -2.41 -21.25
C CYS A 678 29.90 -2.13 -22.56
N ASP A 679 31.14 -2.62 -22.67
CA ASP A 679 31.97 -2.48 -23.86
C ASP A 679 31.90 -3.78 -24.68
N TRP A 680 30.72 -4.00 -25.27
CA TRP A 680 30.23 -5.32 -25.72
C TRP A 680 31.19 -6.05 -26.68
N LYS A 681 31.70 -5.40 -27.74
CA LYS A 681 32.59 -6.11 -28.68
C LYS A 681 33.99 -6.39 -28.13
N ASN A 682 34.42 -5.64 -27.11
CA ASN A 682 35.61 -5.97 -26.33
C ASN A 682 35.35 -7.01 -25.23
N ARG A 683 34.09 -7.44 -25.04
CA ARG A 683 33.63 -8.42 -24.01
C ARG A 683 34.15 -8.10 -22.61
N ARG A 684 33.96 -6.85 -22.20
CA ARG A 684 34.44 -6.31 -20.93
C ARG A 684 33.48 -5.25 -20.39
N VAL A 685 33.49 -5.06 -19.08
CA VAL A 685 32.87 -3.90 -18.43
C VAL A 685 33.97 -2.95 -17.97
N MET A 686 33.84 -1.68 -18.35
CA MET A 686 34.77 -0.61 -18.03
C MET A 686 34.24 0.26 -16.89
N ARG A 687 35.13 0.75 -16.02
CA ARG A 687 34.84 1.91 -15.14
C ARG A 687 35.59 3.12 -15.66
N TRP A 688 34.93 4.29 -15.74
CA TRP A 688 35.49 5.50 -16.34
C TRP A 688 35.16 6.75 -15.50
N PRO A 689 36.13 7.57 -15.06
CA PRO A 689 35.84 8.74 -14.22
C PRO A 689 34.96 9.78 -14.93
N ARG A 690 33.85 10.22 -14.33
CA ARG A 690 32.92 11.21 -14.94
C ARG A 690 33.54 12.60 -15.13
N ARG A 691 34.60 12.91 -14.38
CA ARG A 691 35.33 14.19 -14.45
C ARG A 691 36.77 13.93 -14.83
N ASN A 692 37.23 14.60 -15.89
CA ASN A 692 38.62 14.58 -16.37
C ASN A 692 39.19 13.19 -16.75
N GLY A 693 38.34 12.17 -16.91
CA GLY A 693 38.76 10.81 -17.30
C GLY A 693 39.14 10.72 -18.77
N ILE A 694 40.45 10.66 -19.07
CA ILE A 694 40.97 10.45 -20.44
C ILE A 694 40.96 8.98 -20.89
N SER A 695 40.81 8.05 -19.94
CA SER A 695 40.77 6.61 -20.14
C SER A 695 40.06 5.93 -18.98
N GLY A 696 39.44 4.77 -19.22
CA GLY A 696 38.85 3.93 -18.17
C GLY A 696 39.78 2.79 -17.71
N GLU A 697 39.29 2.00 -16.76
CA GLU A 697 39.88 0.74 -16.30
C GLU A 697 38.95 -0.44 -16.63
N ILE A 698 39.52 -1.65 -16.78
CA ILE A 698 38.73 -2.88 -16.99
C ILE A 698 38.38 -3.46 -15.62
N ILE A 699 37.12 -3.42 -15.22
CA ILE A 699 36.68 -4.02 -13.95
C ILE A 699 36.33 -5.51 -14.10
N ILE A 700 35.71 -5.90 -15.23
CA ILE A 700 35.34 -7.30 -15.52
C ILE A 700 35.70 -7.60 -16.99
N LYS A 701 36.27 -8.78 -17.24
CA LYS A 701 36.85 -9.20 -18.52
C LYS A 701 36.28 -10.54 -18.99
N ASN A 702 36.31 -10.79 -20.30
CA ASN A 702 35.77 -12.00 -20.94
C ASN A 702 34.28 -12.24 -20.63
N ILE A 703 33.51 -11.16 -20.49
CA ILE A 703 32.07 -11.20 -20.25
C ILE A 703 31.32 -10.63 -21.45
N ASP A 704 30.41 -11.43 -21.99
CA ASP A 704 29.38 -10.97 -22.91
C ASP A 704 28.37 -10.16 -22.08
N CYS A 705 28.30 -8.86 -22.39
CA CYS A 705 27.62 -7.86 -21.59
C CYS A 705 26.73 -6.99 -22.49
N PHE A 706 25.43 -6.95 -22.19
CA PHE A 706 24.42 -6.21 -22.94
C PHE A 706 23.86 -5.05 -22.12
N GLY A 707 23.21 -5.33 -20.99
CA GLY A 707 22.70 -4.32 -20.05
C GLY A 707 23.32 -4.43 -18.65
N LEU A 708 23.23 -3.33 -17.90
CA LEU A 708 23.75 -3.17 -16.55
C LEU A 708 22.64 -2.79 -15.55
N ALA A 709 22.72 -3.32 -14.34
CA ALA A 709 22.00 -2.79 -13.18
C ALA A 709 22.91 -2.79 -11.95
N MET A 710 22.68 -1.90 -11.00
CA MET A 710 23.37 -1.90 -9.70
C MET A 710 22.35 -1.70 -8.58
N ASP A 711 22.42 -2.54 -7.55
CA ASP A 711 21.52 -2.45 -6.39
C ASP A 711 22.01 -1.45 -5.32
N ALA A 712 21.16 -1.16 -4.35
CA ALA A 712 21.48 -0.27 -3.23
C ALA A 712 22.57 -0.85 -2.28
N GLN A 713 23.00 -2.10 -2.47
CA GLN A 713 24.13 -2.71 -1.75
C GLN A 713 25.42 -2.77 -2.61
N ARG A 714 25.41 -2.10 -3.78
CA ARG A 714 26.54 -2.01 -4.74
C ARG A 714 26.99 -3.38 -5.26
N PHE A 715 26.05 -4.29 -5.50
CA PHE A 715 26.27 -5.39 -6.43
C PHE A 715 25.96 -4.95 -7.86
N LEU A 716 26.87 -5.24 -8.77
CA LEU A 716 26.76 -5.00 -10.21
C LEU A 716 26.19 -6.24 -10.90
N TYR A 717 25.09 -6.09 -11.62
CA TYR A 717 24.40 -7.13 -12.37
C TYR A 717 24.62 -6.89 -13.86
N ILE A 718 25.05 -7.92 -14.58
CA ILE A 718 25.39 -7.86 -16.01
C ILE A 718 24.60 -8.93 -16.75
N SER A 719 23.85 -8.54 -17.78
CA SER A 719 23.15 -9.48 -18.67
C SER A 719 24.04 -9.92 -19.83
N GLY A 720 24.06 -11.23 -20.13
CA GLY A 720 24.86 -11.84 -21.19
C GLY A 720 24.01 -12.68 -22.16
N GLU A 721 24.60 -13.67 -22.83
CA GLU A 721 23.87 -14.43 -23.86
C GLU A 721 22.74 -15.31 -23.26
N ASP A 722 23.04 -16.13 -22.25
CA ASP A 722 22.07 -17.06 -21.64
C ASP A 722 21.83 -16.82 -20.13
N ARG A 723 22.35 -15.73 -19.56
CA ARG A 723 22.41 -15.52 -18.10
C ARG A 723 22.44 -14.05 -17.67
N VAL A 724 22.09 -13.80 -16.40
CA VAL A 724 22.52 -12.61 -15.65
C VAL A 724 23.50 -13.03 -14.57
N THR A 725 24.60 -12.30 -14.45
CA THR A 725 25.66 -12.56 -13.47
C THR A 725 25.82 -11.36 -12.54
N ARG A 726 25.81 -11.61 -11.23
CA ARG A 726 25.99 -10.62 -10.16
C ARG A 726 27.41 -10.65 -9.61
N TYR A 727 28.03 -9.49 -9.50
CA TYR A 727 29.34 -9.23 -8.92
C TYR A 727 29.19 -8.29 -7.74
N ARG A 728 30.00 -8.44 -6.69
CA ARG A 728 30.23 -7.33 -5.74
C ARG A 728 31.18 -6.34 -6.41
N MET A 729 30.99 -5.03 -6.24
CA MET A 729 31.97 -4.07 -6.74
C MET A 729 33.35 -4.32 -6.12
N GLY A 730 34.33 -4.65 -6.97
CA GLY A 730 35.69 -5.09 -6.59
C GLY A 730 35.97 -6.59 -6.82
N ASP A 731 34.95 -7.44 -6.86
CA ASP A 731 35.11 -8.88 -7.12
C ASP A 731 35.19 -9.16 -8.64
N THR A 732 36.11 -10.04 -9.04
CA THR A 732 36.23 -10.50 -10.44
C THR A 732 35.49 -11.81 -10.73
N ASN A 733 34.95 -12.46 -9.70
CA ASN A 733 34.18 -13.70 -9.80
C ASN A 733 32.69 -13.41 -9.55
N GLY A 734 31.85 -13.69 -10.54
CA GLY A 734 30.41 -13.43 -10.48
C GLY A 734 29.58 -14.67 -10.18
N ILE A 735 28.41 -14.47 -9.57
CA ILE A 735 27.41 -15.50 -9.28
C ILE A 735 26.29 -15.39 -10.31
N VAL A 736 25.92 -16.49 -10.96
CA VAL A 736 24.74 -16.51 -11.85
C VAL A 736 23.47 -16.41 -11.00
N VAL A 737 22.62 -15.43 -11.34
CA VAL A 737 21.38 -15.09 -10.59
C VAL A 737 20.11 -15.24 -11.44
N ALA A 738 20.24 -15.33 -12.77
CA ALA A 738 19.16 -15.70 -13.69
C ALA A 738 19.73 -16.48 -14.88
N GLY A 739 18.95 -17.39 -15.45
CA GLY A 739 19.35 -18.22 -16.61
C GLY A 739 20.51 -19.20 -16.29
N GLY A 740 21.52 -19.22 -17.15
CA GLY A 740 22.77 -19.98 -16.99
C GLY A 740 22.73 -21.44 -17.47
N HIS A 741 21.58 -21.90 -17.95
CA HIS A 741 21.34 -23.27 -18.41
C HIS A 741 21.33 -23.40 -19.94
N GLY A 742 22.08 -22.53 -20.64
CA GLY A 742 22.12 -22.46 -22.09
C GLY A 742 20.86 -21.83 -22.72
N HIS A 743 20.96 -21.52 -24.01
CA HIS A 743 19.89 -20.93 -24.80
C HIS A 743 18.65 -21.83 -24.86
N GLY A 744 17.49 -21.26 -24.56
CA GLY A 744 16.19 -21.95 -24.63
C GLY A 744 15.07 -21.17 -23.96
N ASN A 745 13.86 -21.71 -24.02
CA ASN A 745 12.60 -21.07 -23.60
C ASN A 745 12.05 -21.58 -22.25
N ARG A 746 12.78 -22.44 -21.54
CA ARG A 746 12.40 -22.93 -20.20
C ARG A 746 12.46 -21.82 -19.15
N LEU A 747 11.90 -22.06 -17.96
CA LEU A 747 11.86 -21.08 -16.87
C LEU A 747 13.23 -20.88 -16.19
N ASN A 748 14.20 -21.79 -16.38
CA ASN A 748 15.59 -21.64 -15.96
C ASN A 748 16.54 -21.21 -17.10
N GLN A 749 16.00 -20.88 -18.28
CA GLN A 749 16.77 -20.52 -19.48
C GLN A 749 16.44 -19.11 -19.95
N LEU A 750 17.42 -18.50 -20.63
CA LEU A 750 17.31 -17.22 -21.31
C LEU A 750 17.89 -17.39 -22.72
N TYR A 751 17.40 -16.61 -23.67
CA TYR A 751 17.94 -16.52 -25.01
C TYR A 751 18.11 -15.05 -25.40
N TRP A 752 19.35 -14.59 -25.21
CA TRP A 752 19.81 -13.22 -25.38
C TRP A 752 19.20 -12.27 -24.33
N ALA A 753 19.82 -12.21 -23.15
CA ALA A 753 19.40 -11.32 -22.07
C ALA A 753 19.79 -9.87 -22.40
N SER A 754 18.92 -9.13 -23.09
CA SER A 754 19.24 -7.83 -23.68
C SER A 754 19.36 -6.70 -22.66
N TYR A 755 18.57 -6.75 -21.60
CA TYR A 755 18.53 -5.80 -20.48
C TYR A 755 18.30 -6.54 -19.16
N VAL A 756 18.74 -5.91 -18.06
CA VAL A 756 18.48 -6.34 -16.68
C VAL A 756 18.01 -5.15 -15.84
N VAL A 757 17.06 -5.39 -14.94
CA VAL A 757 16.68 -4.50 -13.83
C VAL A 757 16.62 -5.34 -12.56
N VAL A 758 16.88 -4.73 -11.41
CA VAL A 758 16.87 -5.41 -10.10
C VAL A 758 15.98 -4.63 -9.14
N ASP A 759 15.05 -5.31 -8.47
CA ASP A 759 14.19 -4.71 -7.45
C ASP A 759 14.85 -4.68 -6.05
N ARG A 760 14.13 -4.10 -5.09
CA ARG A 760 14.59 -3.90 -3.70
C ARG A 760 14.81 -5.23 -2.95
N ASP A 761 14.10 -6.29 -3.35
CA ASP A 761 14.23 -7.64 -2.79
C ASP A 761 15.34 -8.45 -3.49
N GLN A 762 16.11 -7.82 -4.38
CA GLN A 762 17.13 -8.41 -5.25
C GLN A 762 16.57 -9.39 -6.30
N SER A 763 15.27 -9.30 -6.64
CA SER A 763 14.74 -10.04 -7.78
C SER A 763 15.26 -9.47 -9.08
N VAL A 764 15.61 -10.35 -10.02
CA VAL A 764 16.25 -10.00 -11.28
C VAL A 764 15.23 -10.08 -12.41
N TYR A 765 14.91 -8.93 -12.98
CA TYR A 765 14.09 -8.80 -14.19
C TYR A 765 14.96 -8.80 -15.43
N VAL A 766 14.56 -9.56 -16.45
CA VAL A 766 15.36 -9.79 -17.65
C VAL A 766 14.51 -9.71 -18.91
N SER A 767 14.96 -8.91 -19.89
CA SER A 767 14.41 -8.94 -21.24
C SER A 767 15.00 -10.13 -21.99
N ASP A 768 14.18 -11.15 -22.18
CA ASP A 768 14.54 -12.40 -22.82
C ASP A 768 14.26 -12.28 -24.32
N PHE A 769 15.18 -11.61 -25.02
CA PHE A 769 14.96 -10.96 -26.32
C PHE A 769 14.47 -11.93 -27.40
N ALA A 770 15.13 -13.08 -27.56
CA ALA A 770 14.78 -14.05 -28.61
C ALA A 770 13.57 -14.91 -28.24
N ASN A 771 13.21 -14.99 -26.95
CA ASN A 771 12.01 -15.68 -26.45
C ASN A 771 10.76 -14.77 -26.37
N HIS A 772 10.86 -13.49 -26.76
CA HIS A 772 9.73 -12.55 -26.81
C HIS A 772 8.95 -12.43 -25.48
N ARG A 773 9.68 -12.33 -24.36
CA ARG A 773 9.11 -12.26 -23.01
C ARG A 773 10.01 -11.47 -22.04
N VAL A 774 9.45 -11.03 -20.93
CA VAL A 774 10.20 -10.56 -19.74
C VAL A 774 10.04 -11.59 -18.63
N MET A 775 11.13 -11.87 -17.93
CA MET A 775 11.20 -12.86 -16.87
C MET A 775 11.64 -12.22 -15.53
N LYS A 776 11.00 -12.55 -14.41
CA LYS A 776 11.44 -12.20 -13.03
C LYS A 776 11.98 -13.45 -12.34
N TRP A 777 13.25 -13.44 -11.92
CA TRP A 777 13.77 -14.39 -10.92
C TRP A 777 13.69 -13.74 -9.55
N MET A 778 12.90 -14.31 -8.63
CA MET A 778 12.99 -13.94 -7.22
C MET A 778 14.35 -14.38 -6.66
N LYS A 779 14.86 -13.68 -5.65
CA LYS A 779 16.15 -13.95 -5.01
C LYS A 779 16.37 -15.44 -4.71
N ASP A 780 17.57 -15.94 -5.02
CA ASP A 780 18.06 -17.32 -4.85
C ASP A 780 17.25 -18.45 -5.56
N SER A 781 16.19 -18.10 -6.32
CA SER A 781 15.34 -19.04 -7.07
C SER A 781 16.07 -19.72 -8.22
N LYS A 782 15.64 -20.94 -8.59
CA LYS A 782 16.24 -21.73 -9.69
C LYS A 782 15.55 -21.53 -11.04
N GLU A 783 14.29 -21.12 -11.01
CA GLU A 783 13.45 -20.78 -12.15
C GLU A 783 12.85 -19.39 -11.94
N GLY A 784 12.63 -18.67 -13.04
CA GLY A 784 11.93 -17.39 -13.07
C GLY A 784 10.50 -17.53 -13.56
N ILE A 785 9.71 -16.48 -13.40
CA ILE A 785 8.32 -16.40 -13.88
C ILE A 785 8.22 -15.41 -15.05
N VAL A 786 7.33 -15.69 -16.01
CA VAL A 786 7.00 -14.74 -17.09
C VAL A 786 6.17 -13.61 -16.51
N VAL A 787 6.63 -12.36 -16.65
CA VAL A 787 5.94 -11.16 -16.15
C VAL A 787 5.44 -10.22 -17.26
N ALA A 788 5.93 -10.40 -18.49
CA ALA A 788 5.35 -9.77 -19.69
C ALA A 788 5.60 -10.64 -20.94
N GLY A 789 4.69 -10.58 -21.92
CA GLY A 789 4.80 -11.33 -23.16
C GLY A 789 4.62 -12.84 -23.00
N GLY A 790 5.33 -13.63 -23.82
CA GLY A 790 5.36 -15.11 -23.73
C GLY A 790 4.05 -15.86 -24.03
N THR A 791 2.93 -15.18 -24.30
CA THR A 791 1.66 -15.85 -24.60
C THR A 791 1.63 -16.41 -26.03
N ARG A 792 0.79 -17.44 -26.26
CA ARG A 792 0.79 -18.25 -27.49
C ARG A 792 -0.46 -18.00 -28.32
N GLU A 793 -0.27 -17.70 -29.59
CA GLU A 793 -1.34 -17.75 -30.61
C GLU A 793 -0.80 -18.46 -31.85
N GLY A 794 -1.46 -19.54 -32.30
CA GLY A 794 -1.15 -20.24 -33.55
C GLY A 794 0.13 -21.11 -33.58
N GLY A 795 0.03 -22.37 -33.13
CA GLY A 795 0.86 -23.47 -33.65
C GLY A 795 2.04 -23.97 -32.81
N LEU A 796 2.71 -25.00 -33.35
CA LEU A 796 3.83 -25.75 -32.76
C LEU A 796 5.23 -25.19 -33.12
N ASP A 797 5.28 -24.04 -33.80
CA ASP A 797 6.52 -23.42 -34.29
C ASP A 797 7.24 -22.65 -33.16
N GLU A 798 8.40 -23.16 -32.73
CA GLU A 798 9.14 -22.67 -31.56
C GLU A 798 9.63 -21.21 -31.75
N PHE A 799 9.83 -20.77 -33.00
CA PHE A 799 10.22 -19.40 -33.38
C PHE A 799 9.06 -18.37 -33.39
N ARG A 800 7.92 -18.70 -32.76
CA ARG A 800 6.72 -17.82 -32.68
C ARG A 800 6.19 -17.60 -31.26
N TYR A 801 6.84 -18.13 -30.24
CA TYR A 801 6.47 -17.90 -28.84
C TYR A 801 6.45 -16.39 -28.52
N GLY A 802 5.42 -15.87 -27.84
CA GLY A 802 5.31 -14.47 -27.37
C GLY A 802 5.27 -13.36 -28.43
N ARG A 803 5.46 -13.69 -29.71
CA ARG A 803 5.78 -12.77 -30.82
C ARG A 803 4.53 -12.20 -31.49
N GLY A 804 4.41 -10.88 -31.48
CA GLY A 804 3.45 -10.14 -32.31
C GLY A 804 3.11 -8.77 -31.72
N ASN A 805 1.96 -8.23 -32.11
CA ASN A 805 1.50 -6.89 -31.72
C ASN A 805 0.22 -6.92 -30.85
N ALA A 806 -0.29 -8.08 -30.45
CA ALA A 806 -1.42 -8.14 -29.53
C ALA A 806 -1.05 -7.56 -28.13
N PRO A 807 -2.02 -7.20 -27.28
CA PRO A 807 -1.74 -6.65 -25.95
C PRO A 807 -0.96 -7.62 -25.02
N ASN A 808 -1.07 -8.92 -25.23
CA ASN A 808 -0.35 -9.96 -24.50
C ASN A 808 1.02 -10.36 -25.11
N GLN A 809 1.53 -9.59 -26.08
CA GLN A 809 2.74 -9.90 -26.86
C GLN A 809 3.76 -8.75 -26.83
N VAL A 810 5.05 -9.10 -26.73
CA VAL A 810 6.18 -8.16 -26.76
C VAL A 810 7.22 -8.63 -27.79
N TYR A 811 7.35 -7.88 -28.88
CA TYR A 811 8.24 -8.27 -29.99
C TYR A 811 9.63 -7.68 -29.77
N TRP A 812 10.58 -8.56 -29.43
CA TRP A 812 11.98 -8.21 -29.13
C TRP A 812 12.06 -7.23 -27.95
N PRO A 813 11.80 -7.73 -26.72
CA PRO A 813 11.91 -6.92 -25.51
C PRO A 813 13.35 -6.43 -25.33
N ARG A 814 13.48 -5.13 -25.00
CA ARG A 814 14.76 -4.45 -24.78
C ARG A 814 14.71 -3.67 -23.46
N GLY A 815 14.81 -2.34 -23.51
CA GLY A 815 14.79 -1.47 -22.34
C GLY A 815 13.69 -1.83 -21.36
N LEU A 816 14.08 -1.95 -20.10
CA LEU A 816 13.23 -2.33 -18.99
C LEU A 816 13.27 -1.27 -17.90
N PHE A 817 12.14 -1.10 -17.24
CA PHE A 817 12.03 -0.44 -15.94
C PHE A 817 10.94 -1.12 -15.14
N VAL A 818 11.11 -1.18 -13.82
CA VAL A 818 10.13 -1.75 -12.90
C VAL A 818 9.84 -0.70 -11.83
N ASP A 819 8.57 -0.39 -11.63
CA ASP A 819 8.17 0.60 -10.63
C ASP A 819 8.02 -0.04 -9.22
N PRO A 820 7.85 0.76 -8.15
CA PRO A 820 7.69 0.25 -6.78
C PRO A 820 6.42 -0.59 -6.52
N PHE A 821 5.61 -0.87 -7.54
CA PHE A 821 4.41 -1.72 -7.46
C PHE A 821 4.56 -3.01 -8.30
N ASP A 822 5.79 -3.36 -8.70
CA ASP A 822 6.12 -4.51 -9.56
C ASP A 822 5.58 -4.38 -11.01
N ASN A 823 5.13 -3.20 -11.44
CA ASN A 823 4.68 -3.02 -12.83
C ASN A 823 5.89 -2.91 -13.77
N VAL A 824 5.83 -3.62 -14.90
CA VAL A 824 6.92 -3.79 -15.86
C VAL A 824 6.70 -2.90 -17.08
N TYR A 825 7.56 -1.90 -17.24
CA TYR A 825 7.66 -1.07 -18.44
C TYR A 825 8.71 -1.69 -19.38
N VAL A 826 8.31 -2.09 -20.59
CA VAL A 826 9.17 -2.77 -21.55
C VAL A 826 9.10 -2.17 -22.95
N VAL A 827 10.26 -1.99 -23.57
CA VAL A 827 10.39 -1.60 -24.99
C VAL A 827 10.11 -2.81 -25.88
N SER A 828 9.03 -2.76 -26.65
CA SER A 828 8.70 -3.74 -27.71
C SER A 828 9.30 -3.26 -29.03
N SER A 829 10.60 -3.49 -29.21
CA SER A 829 11.44 -2.82 -30.22
C SER A 829 10.89 -2.92 -31.65
N TRP A 830 10.54 -4.13 -32.09
CA TRP A 830 10.03 -4.35 -33.45
C TRP A 830 8.58 -3.86 -33.64
N SER A 831 7.80 -3.76 -32.56
CA SER A 831 6.46 -3.16 -32.58
C SER A 831 6.48 -1.63 -32.45
N HIS A 832 7.66 -1.02 -32.26
CA HIS A 832 7.90 0.43 -32.14
C HIS A 832 7.07 1.11 -31.05
N ARG A 833 6.97 0.45 -29.90
CA ARG A 833 6.14 0.90 -28.77
C ARG A 833 6.77 0.55 -27.41
N VAL A 834 6.46 1.35 -26.40
CA VAL A 834 6.70 1.03 -24.99
C VAL A 834 5.38 0.53 -24.40
N MET A 835 5.45 -0.56 -23.62
CA MET A 835 4.29 -1.20 -23.01
C MET A 835 4.44 -1.27 -21.49
N LEU A 836 3.33 -1.09 -20.79
CA LEU A 836 3.18 -1.26 -19.35
C LEU A 836 2.39 -2.54 -19.07
N TRP A 837 3.06 -3.56 -18.53
CA TRP A 837 2.39 -4.66 -17.84
C TRP A 837 2.21 -4.31 -16.38
N ARG A 838 0.96 -4.21 -15.91
CA ARG A 838 0.69 -4.06 -14.48
C ARG A 838 0.95 -5.40 -13.76
N ASN A 839 1.24 -5.37 -12.47
CA ASN A 839 1.45 -6.60 -11.70
C ASN A 839 0.20 -7.51 -11.76
N GLU A 840 0.40 -8.83 -11.78
CA GLU A 840 -0.59 -9.88 -12.11
C GLU A 840 -1.30 -9.75 -13.50
N ALA A 841 -0.99 -8.79 -14.37
CA ALA A 841 -1.74 -8.57 -15.61
C ALA A 841 -1.39 -9.54 -16.75
N SER A 842 -2.42 -10.05 -17.44
CA SER A 842 -2.28 -10.94 -18.61
C SER A 842 -2.04 -10.20 -19.94
N GLN A 843 -2.16 -8.87 -19.95
CA GLN A 843 -2.01 -7.99 -21.10
C GLN A 843 -1.33 -6.69 -20.67
N GLY A 844 -0.54 -6.09 -21.56
CA GLY A 844 0.12 -4.80 -21.38
C GLY A 844 -0.57 -3.67 -22.14
N GLU A 845 -0.58 -2.50 -21.53
CA GLU A 845 -1.09 -1.24 -22.09
C GLU A 845 0.01 -0.55 -22.91
N VAL A 846 -0.31 0.04 -24.07
CA VAL A 846 0.66 0.83 -24.84
C VAL A 846 0.75 2.24 -24.27
N VAL A 847 1.92 2.62 -23.76
CA VAL A 847 2.14 3.92 -23.08
C VAL A 847 2.87 4.95 -23.94
N ALA A 848 3.63 4.51 -24.95
CA ALA A 848 4.23 5.39 -25.96
C ALA A 848 4.47 4.64 -27.29
N GLY A 849 4.45 5.38 -28.40
CA GLY A 849 4.74 4.82 -29.73
C GLY A 849 3.52 4.23 -30.44
N LYS A 850 3.77 3.27 -31.33
CA LYS A 850 2.76 2.76 -32.28
C LYS A 850 1.57 2.10 -31.57
N ASP A 851 0.39 2.28 -32.16
CA ASP A 851 -0.93 1.82 -31.70
C ASP A 851 -1.50 2.57 -30.46
N GLY A 852 -0.76 3.51 -29.86
CA GLY A 852 -1.20 4.38 -28.75
C GLY A 852 -2.16 5.53 -29.12
N HIS A 853 -3.13 5.29 -30.01
CA HIS A 853 -4.14 6.24 -30.50
C HIS A 853 -3.63 7.54 -31.19
N GLU A 854 -3.26 7.39 -32.46
CA GLU A 854 -3.27 8.37 -33.57
C GLU A 854 -2.63 9.77 -33.41
N SER A 855 -1.88 10.13 -34.46
CA SER A 855 -1.05 11.33 -34.62
C SER A 855 0.08 11.47 -33.58
N GLN A 856 1.30 11.13 -33.99
CA GLN A 856 2.53 11.42 -33.25
C GLN A 856 3.45 12.28 -34.13
N ALA A 857 3.74 13.50 -33.69
CA ALA A 857 4.98 14.17 -34.04
C ALA A 857 6.14 13.37 -33.44
N ASN A 858 7.17 13.10 -34.24
CA ASN A 858 8.28 12.20 -33.90
C ASN A 858 7.85 10.74 -33.57
N PRO A 859 7.32 9.97 -34.55
CA PRO A 859 7.06 8.55 -34.36
C PRO A 859 8.37 7.78 -34.10
N MET A 860 8.33 6.81 -33.18
CA MET A 860 9.48 5.94 -32.87
C MET A 860 9.71 4.87 -33.94
N HIS A 861 10.97 4.47 -34.13
CA HIS A 861 11.42 3.49 -35.10
C HIS A 861 12.57 2.66 -34.50
N GLY A 862 12.28 1.41 -34.15
CA GLY A 862 13.22 0.51 -33.47
C GLY A 862 13.75 1.01 -32.12
N PRO A 863 12.89 1.38 -31.14
CA PRO A 863 13.38 1.82 -29.83
C PRO A 863 14.21 0.75 -29.11
N GLU A 864 15.18 1.19 -28.31
CA GLU A 864 16.16 0.36 -27.58
C GLU A 864 15.99 0.46 -26.06
N GLY A 865 16.58 1.46 -25.41
CA GLY A 865 16.48 1.71 -23.97
C GLY A 865 15.33 2.64 -23.59
N LEU A 866 14.90 2.57 -22.33
CA LEU A 866 14.02 3.55 -21.71
C LEU A 866 14.53 3.94 -20.31
N ALA A 867 14.11 5.10 -19.83
CA ALA A 867 14.39 5.61 -18.49
C ALA A 867 13.28 6.59 -18.04
N PHE A 868 13.24 6.91 -16.75
CA PHE A 868 12.33 7.91 -16.19
C PHE A 868 13.07 8.92 -15.31
N ASP A 869 12.63 10.17 -15.29
CA ASP A 869 13.12 11.20 -14.35
C ASP A 869 12.33 11.23 -13.04
N ARG A 870 12.82 11.98 -12.04
CA ARG A 870 12.15 12.16 -10.73
C ARG A 870 10.75 12.78 -10.80
N LYS A 871 10.31 13.24 -11.97
CA LYS A 871 8.96 13.77 -12.23
C LYS A 871 8.08 12.77 -13.01
N GLY A 872 8.61 11.58 -13.33
CA GLY A 872 7.92 10.52 -14.06
C GLY A 872 7.95 10.69 -15.58
N ASN A 873 8.70 11.64 -16.15
CA ASN A 873 8.75 11.80 -17.62
C ASN A 873 9.48 10.59 -18.23
N LEU A 874 8.90 10.00 -19.28
CA LEU A 874 9.45 8.85 -19.99
C LEU A 874 10.48 9.32 -21.03
N TYR A 875 11.69 8.80 -20.95
CA TYR A 875 12.73 8.96 -21.97
C TYR A 875 12.89 7.64 -22.72
N VAL A 876 12.98 7.69 -24.05
CA VAL A 876 13.17 6.48 -24.90
C VAL A 876 14.29 6.73 -25.91
N VAL A 877 15.22 5.79 -26.04
CA VAL A 877 16.22 5.78 -27.11
C VAL A 877 15.58 5.27 -28.39
N ASP A 878 15.55 6.11 -29.42
CA ASP A 878 14.88 5.88 -30.70
C ASP A 878 15.94 5.56 -31.77
N GLN A 879 16.45 4.32 -31.74
CA GLN A 879 17.72 3.92 -32.38
C GLN A 879 17.79 4.25 -33.86
N TRP A 880 16.78 3.85 -34.65
CA TRP A 880 16.82 4.02 -36.11
C TRP A 880 16.47 5.44 -36.57
N ASN A 881 16.27 6.36 -35.62
CA ASN A 881 16.15 7.81 -35.83
C ASN A 881 17.30 8.59 -35.15
N ASP A 882 18.34 7.91 -34.64
CA ASP A 882 19.57 8.49 -34.09
C ASP A 882 19.35 9.57 -33.00
N ARG A 883 18.38 9.34 -32.09
CA ARG A 883 17.91 10.33 -31.11
C ARG A 883 17.36 9.74 -29.81
N VAL A 884 17.12 10.61 -28.83
CA VAL A 884 16.34 10.32 -27.61
C VAL A 884 15.11 11.21 -27.57
N LEU A 885 13.95 10.61 -27.30
CA LEU A 885 12.67 11.31 -27.11
C LEU A 885 12.32 11.38 -25.63
N ARG A 886 11.81 12.52 -25.17
CA ARG A 886 11.12 12.69 -23.88
C ARG A 886 9.62 12.87 -24.10
N PHE A 887 8.83 11.95 -23.57
CA PHE A 887 7.39 12.07 -23.40
C PHE A 887 7.15 12.63 -22.00
N SER A 888 6.59 13.85 -21.92
CA SER A 888 6.45 14.55 -20.63
C SER A 888 5.15 14.11 -19.94
N VAL A 889 5.12 14.00 -18.61
CA VAL A 889 3.91 13.69 -17.84
C VAL A 889 2.87 14.78 -18.05
N LYS A 890 1.61 14.38 -18.19
CA LYS A 890 0.46 15.29 -18.18
C LYS A 890 -0.02 15.53 -16.75
N PRO A 891 -0.31 16.78 -16.37
CA PRO A 891 -1.20 17.09 -15.25
C PRO A 891 -2.59 16.46 -15.44
#